data_AF-A0A8H4RWP4-F1
#
_entry.id   AF-A0A8H4RWP4-F1
#
_cell.length_a   1.000
_cell.length_b   1.000
_cell.length_c   1.000
_cell.angle_alpha   90.00
_cell.angle_beta   90.00
_cell.angle_gamma   90.00
#
_symmetry.space_group_name_H-M   'P 1'
#
loop_
_entity.id
_entity.type
_entity.pdbx_description
1 polymer ?
#
loop_
_entity_poly.entity_id
_entity_poly.type
_entity_poly.pdbx_seq_one_letter_code
_entity_poly.pdbx_strand_id
1 'polypeptide(L)'
;MVGLRVKSRYCYKIEVLLQEKEVKEAISSRGFESVQNQELVATILRGGKKAFAILVVMRKEASIAQFVEQHQPDYTGLDAKLPFSRDWLYIILGDFEASEFADLQWCFIAPVFGRSEGHRIFDDRTILPFIKEEPYGEGGFGSNYSTEIHVQHLPPRKGLSKGVMSVTRKETKIQESVDSTEQRVLKHLNRLSHPNILELLGSYTFHGKSNLIFPHVQQNLANFLGCNDEHEYFRSDHDYFHALAGLASALEKFHMYRSDELQVELSGIHGNLNPTAILVQQNRFILAGFEGSRLSYDTSIEFRSGVGEYLPPEAEELYKENFKVGEMTSAGDIWSFGCIIAQLATYMAKGAIGVEEFVDMRETAITFPWSKLQHWKFHNFPEENPGVQKWLNLLASDAHFPRTQLIYLVKDMLSIDPRTRPTAQLVTIRLRELTLLNLMNSIDTLYEILLNEMSSAELESERERYRLWCWAGGLRKLGGEKKEFQQEYFRDYDTFEQTVEVLCGINSKVIQLRSIVAGCEKSRPLYEHIQLKTLTEKLCKMVSNPMHFSMNSRLELEINKMVTKSPQSAEEEKERTGGRGLKPDSQNLDLRRADVTFSRVEAIQQNQKQLCPQCAELDLDSIFNRKDPTSNGFPVMKTWPIAKSSIALCTMCNLLSDLVPPNLRELDDLQLRSYSSSNIREMGFKSIETSLLGWDNRGPFLVTQSQDAYPVRILKTNSIDYGITLEWLQHCQSMHTRICGARTLPSFSFLKLIDCDTRSIVPFSNNQYVTLSYMWGSTQRDTSESGFLDTLSANLPNTIKDAISVTKRLGLRYLWIDRYCIDQSNEEEAQQLSQMNVVYQNSIITIIATVGDDPSYGLPGVGNRGRTGQPCANVGEHLLVSTMEDPRMHIKSSRWMTRGWTYQEALLSTRRLIFTDQQVYYECYGHRDEKFIGIFPTNGVGSSPWEITLRIEEYTKRSLTYDSDTLKAILGVLKAFENGVVQGVRHCWGVPILPLPDRDLFSNLERRPDPEFPHISNNQNNPYTESRTDCPPSTGFFAGLCWGLEKPSRRRLGFPSWSWTGWAGRVSWQMEEAQWKSVDFNLKINVGFELCDGRKISFDEFYGSYEKLNSPTVLSHFVYITAYTTVIRVIGRSGSRYKAKIDLEGGLYLDWDFYPTSIKDLPNGLYVAIHLGHVDPEDAVGLIGTPTLVVGSVGDKVSIRDRMERVGFGWFHADVLEYSREKVGQNNDSASLTGSGTLPKLKRSKLPMSCQEIRLG
;
A
#
# COMPACT_ATOMS: atom_id res chain seq x y z
N MET A 1 -0.87 -47.92 25.41
CA MET A 1 -2.25 -48.05 25.95
C MET A 1 -2.51 -47.17 27.18
N VAL A 2 -1.89 -47.39 28.36
CA VAL A 2 -2.08 -46.52 29.55
C VAL A 2 -1.73 -45.06 29.24
N GLY A 3 -0.64 -44.84 28.48
CA GLY A 3 -0.27 -43.51 27.98
C GLY A 3 -1.26 -42.88 27.01
N LEU A 4 -2.04 -43.64 26.23
CA LEU A 4 -3.06 -43.10 25.31
C LEU A 4 -4.33 -42.68 26.07
N ARG A 5 -4.71 -43.42 27.11
CA ARG A 5 -5.86 -43.10 27.97
C ARG A 5 -5.61 -41.87 28.83
N VAL A 6 -4.37 -41.66 29.28
CA VAL A 6 -3.96 -40.46 30.02
C VAL A 6 -3.70 -39.28 29.07
N LYS A 7 -2.98 -39.47 27.95
CA LYS A 7 -2.63 -38.38 27.02
C LYS A 7 -3.79 -37.89 26.13
N SER A 8 -4.84 -38.70 25.92
CA SER A 8 -6.05 -38.25 25.21
C SER A 8 -6.84 -37.22 26.02
N ARG A 9 -6.89 -37.36 27.35
CA ARG A 9 -7.48 -36.35 28.26
C ARG A 9 -6.74 -35.01 28.25
N TYR A 10 -5.45 -34.99 27.92
CA TYR A 10 -4.59 -33.79 27.92
C TYR A 10 -4.14 -33.36 26.52
N CYS A 11 -4.85 -33.83 25.49
CA CYS A 11 -4.72 -33.47 24.08
C CYS A 11 -3.31 -33.38 23.50
N TYR A 12 -2.77 -34.56 23.18
CA TYR A 12 -1.75 -34.67 22.14
C TYR A 12 -2.44 -35.02 20.82
N LYS A 13 -2.05 -34.36 19.72
CA LYS A 13 -2.48 -34.73 18.36
C LYS A 13 -2.36 -36.25 18.18
N ILE A 14 -3.51 -36.93 18.11
CA ILE A 14 -3.59 -38.37 17.82
C ILE A 14 -2.84 -38.68 16.51
N GLU A 15 -2.84 -37.72 15.57
CA GLU A 15 -2.06 -37.72 14.33
C GLU A 15 -0.55 -37.91 14.53
N VAL A 16 0.01 -37.42 15.65
CA VAL A 16 1.43 -37.53 16.00
C VAL A 16 1.72 -38.86 16.70
N LEU A 17 0.73 -39.43 17.40
CA LEU A 17 0.85 -40.69 18.14
C LEU A 17 0.55 -41.94 17.30
N LEU A 18 -0.27 -41.80 16.26
CA LEU A 18 -0.64 -42.85 15.30
C LEU A 18 -0.06 -42.51 13.93
N GLN A 19 1.26 -42.68 13.79
CA GLN A 19 1.88 -42.71 12.47
C GLN A 19 1.64 -44.08 11.83
N GLU A 20 1.91 -44.10 10.54
CA GLU A 20 1.69 -45.24 9.67
C GLU A 20 2.36 -46.54 10.19
N LYS A 21 3.56 -46.42 10.79
CA LYS A 21 4.27 -47.55 11.43
C LYS A 21 3.51 -48.14 12.62
N GLU A 22 3.04 -47.32 13.55
CA GLU A 22 2.33 -47.78 14.76
C GLU A 22 0.97 -48.40 14.41
N VAL A 23 0.29 -47.85 13.40
CA VAL A 23 -0.97 -48.43 12.88
C VAL A 23 -0.70 -49.81 12.27
N LYS A 24 0.36 -49.96 11.47
CA LYS A 24 0.73 -51.28 10.92
C LYS A 24 1.17 -52.28 11.97
N GLU A 25 1.93 -51.86 12.98
CA GLU A 25 2.34 -52.76 14.07
C GLU A 25 1.14 -53.24 14.89
N ALA A 26 0.21 -52.33 15.23
CA ALA A 26 -1.01 -52.67 15.96
C ALA A 26 -1.89 -53.69 15.21
N ILE A 27 -2.10 -53.49 13.89
CA ILE A 27 -2.91 -54.40 13.05
C ILE A 27 -2.20 -55.73 12.81
N SER A 28 -0.87 -55.72 12.58
CA SER A 28 -0.09 -56.94 12.28
C SER A 28 0.01 -57.88 13.50
N SER A 29 -0.05 -57.34 14.72
CA SER A 29 0.11 -58.12 15.97
C SER A 29 -1.06 -59.05 16.32
N ARG A 30 -2.16 -59.04 15.56
CA ARG A 30 -3.41 -59.77 15.88
C ARG A 30 -3.97 -60.66 14.74
N GLY A 31 -3.21 -60.89 13.65
CA GLY A 31 -3.47 -62.01 12.73
C GLY A 31 -4.36 -61.75 11.51
N PHE A 32 -4.39 -60.53 10.94
CA PHE A 32 -5.06 -60.25 9.66
C PHE A 32 -4.18 -60.60 8.44
N GLU A 33 -4.75 -61.21 7.40
CA GLU A 33 -4.03 -61.61 6.18
C GLU A 33 -3.46 -60.42 5.38
N SER A 34 -2.31 -60.65 4.73
CA SER A 34 -1.36 -59.60 4.29
C SER A 34 -1.88 -58.55 3.29
N VAL A 35 -2.93 -58.84 2.51
CA VAL A 35 -3.40 -57.97 1.41
C VAL A 35 -4.48 -56.98 1.86
N GLN A 36 -5.42 -57.37 2.72
CA GLN A 36 -6.46 -56.49 3.28
C GLN A 36 -5.88 -55.42 4.23
N ASN A 37 -4.70 -55.67 4.80
CA ASN A 37 -4.04 -54.77 5.76
C ASN A 37 -3.57 -53.44 5.15
N GLN A 38 -3.18 -53.39 3.88
CA GLN A 38 -2.65 -52.16 3.28
C GLN A 38 -3.76 -51.13 3.03
N GLU A 39 -4.91 -51.59 2.53
CA GLU A 39 -6.07 -50.73 2.29
C GLU A 39 -6.67 -50.22 3.60
N LEU A 40 -6.77 -51.08 4.62
CA LEU A 40 -7.27 -50.71 5.94
C LEU A 40 -6.40 -49.65 6.62
N VAL A 41 -5.06 -49.79 6.56
CA VAL A 41 -4.11 -48.78 7.07
C VAL A 41 -4.27 -47.45 6.32
N ALA A 42 -4.34 -47.49 4.99
CA ALA A 42 -4.53 -46.29 4.18
C ALA A 42 -5.86 -45.58 4.50
N THR A 43 -6.93 -46.32 4.81
CA THR A 43 -8.22 -45.76 5.21
C THR A 43 -8.15 -45.14 6.62
N ILE A 44 -7.51 -45.79 7.58
CA ILE A 44 -7.28 -45.23 8.92
C ILE A 44 -6.46 -43.93 8.84
N LEU A 45 -5.41 -43.90 8.02
CA LEU A 45 -4.55 -42.71 7.90
C LEU A 45 -5.24 -41.54 7.18
N ARG A 46 -6.15 -41.82 6.22
CA ARG A 46 -6.90 -40.80 5.47
C ARG A 46 -8.02 -40.14 6.28
N GLY A 47 -8.42 -40.72 7.40
CA GLY A 47 -9.41 -40.10 8.29
C GLY A 47 -10.12 -41.07 9.22
N GLY A 48 -9.44 -42.07 9.80
CA GLY A 48 -10.00 -43.00 10.78
C GLY A 48 -9.13 -43.17 12.02
N LYS A 49 -8.19 -42.23 12.27
CA LYS A 49 -7.18 -42.32 13.31
C LYS A 49 -7.80 -42.25 14.71
N LYS A 50 -8.85 -41.44 14.91
CA LYS A 50 -9.52 -41.31 16.22
C LYS A 50 -10.33 -42.56 16.54
N ALA A 51 -11.12 -43.05 15.59
CA ALA A 51 -11.86 -44.30 15.72
C ALA A 51 -10.92 -45.48 16.03
N PHE A 52 -9.80 -45.57 15.29
CA PHE A 52 -8.79 -46.59 15.53
C PHE A 52 -8.11 -46.43 16.90
N ALA A 53 -7.79 -45.21 17.33
CA ALA A 53 -7.20 -44.96 18.66
C ALA A 53 -8.10 -45.46 19.81
N ILE A 54 -9.42 -45.28 19.68
CA ILE A 54 -10.39 -45.76 20.66
C ILE A 54 -10.36 -47.29 20.73
N LEU A 55 -10.39 -47.97 19.57
CA LEU A 55 -10.28 -49.43 19.50
C LEU A 55 -8.96 -49.95 20.07
N VAL A 56 -7.85 -49.24 19.87
CA VAL A 56 -6.56 -49.56 20.49
C VAL A 56 -6.62 -49.44 22.01
N VAL A 57 -7.30 -48.43 22.55
CA VAL A 57 -7.49 -48.31 24.01
C VAL A 57 -8.35 -49.45 24.55
N MET A 58 -9.36 -49.89 23.79
CA MET A 58 -10.22 -51.03 24.12
C MET A 58 -9.57 -52.40 23.87
N ARG A 59 -8.38 -52.46 23.26
CA ARG A 59 -7.73 -53.71 22.80
C ARG A 59 -8.56 -54.50 21.77
N LYS A 60 -9.29 -53.79 20.92
CA LYS A 60 -10.21 -54.29 19.88
C LYS A 60 -9.84 -53.76 18.49
N GLU A 61 -8.55 -53.62 18.22
CA GLU A 61 -8.00 -53.06 16.96
C GLU A 61 -8.53 -53.77 15.71
N ALA A 62 -8.80 -55.07 15.85
CA ALA A 62 -9.36 -55.95 14.83
C ALA A 62 -10.72 -55.48 14.26
N SER A 63 -11.54 -54.84 15.10
CA SER A 63 -12.89 -54.42 14.71
C SER A 63 -12.90 -53.24 13.73
N ILE A 64 -11.76 -52.58 13.49
CA ILE A 64 -11.69 -51.46 12.55
C ILE A 64 -12.04 -51.87 11.11
N ALA A 65 -11.81 -53.14 10.73
CA ALA A 65 -12.21 -53.67 9.42
C ALA A 65 -13.73 -53.58 9.21
N GLN A 66 -14.51 -53.93 10.25
CA GLN A 66 -15.97 -53.85 10.20
C GLN A 66 -16.47 -52.40 10.20
N PHE A 67 -15.78 -51.48 10.90
CA PHE A 67 -16.08 -50.05 10.83
C PHE A 67 -15.91 -49.51 9.40
N VAL A 68 -14.87 -49.95 8.70
CA VAL A 68 -14.59 -49.54 7.31
C VAL A 68 -15.56 -50.19 6.32
N GLU A 69 -15.88 -51.47 6.50
CA GLU A 69 -16.83 -52.19 5.62
C GLU A 69 -18.26 -51.63 5.71
N GLN A 70 -18.71 -51.27 6.92
CA GLN A 70 -20.04 -50.69 7.15
C GLN A 70 -20.12 -49.19 6.83
N HIS A 71 -18.98 -48.51 6.66
CA HIS A 71 -18.92 -47.11 6.26
C HIS A 71 -18.98 -47.00 4.74
N GLN A 72 -20.13 -46.60 4.20
CA GLN A 72 -20.26 -46.30 2.76
C GLN A 72 -19.17 -45.32 2.30
N PRO A 73 -18.58 -45.50 1.10
CA PRO A 73 -17.51 -44.62 0.60
C PRO A 73 -18.08 -43.23 0.28
N ASP A 74 -18.08 -42.36 1.28
CA ASP A 74 -18.26 -40.91 1.13
C ASP A 74 -16.89 -40.21 1.19
N TYR A 75 -16.80 -38.99 0.65
CA TYR A 75 -15.54 -38.25 0.54
C TYR A 75 -15.01 -37.72 1.89
N THR A 76 -15.61 -38.07 3.04
CA THR A 76 -15.36 -37.40 4.34
C THR A 76 -14.56 -38.19 5.38
N GLY A 77 -14.31 -39.49 5.19
CA GLY A 77 -13.48 -40.31 6.09
C GLY A 77 -14.20 -40.76 7.38
N LEU A 78 -13.72 -41.85 7.99
CA LEU A 78 -14.40 -42.53 9.11
C LEU A 78 -14.61 -41.66 10.38
N ASP A 79 -13.61 -40.87 10.76
CA ASP A 79 -13.60 -39.99 11.93
C ASP A 79 -14.60 -38.83 11.77
N ALA A 80 -15.04 -38.50 10.55
CA ALA A 80 -16.08 -37.49 10.33
C ALA A 80 -17.47 -37.96 10.81
N LYS A 81 -17.67 -39.27 11.02
CA LYS A 81 -18.89 -39.85 11.62
C LYS A 81 -18.85 -39.89 13.15
N LEU A 82 -17.76 -39.48 13.79
CA LEU A 82 -17.74 -39.34 15.24
C LEU A 82 -18.61 -38.14 15.68
N PRO A 83 -19.44 -38.29 16.73
CA PRO A 83 -19.63 -39.50 17.54
C PRO A 83 -20.55 -40.54 16.88
N PHE A 84 -20.17 -41.82 16.96
CA PHE A 84 -21.02 -42.94 16.50
C PHE A 84 -22.16 -43.20 17.50
N SER A 85 -23.35 -43.53 16.99
CA SER A 85 -24.50 -43.91 17.83
C SER A 85 -24.29 -45.30 18.46
N ARG A 86 -24.89 -45.52 19.64
CA ARG A 86 -24.82 -46.81 20.33
C ARG A 86 -25.39 -47.95 19.48
N ASP A 87 -26.50 -47.72 18.78
CA ASP A 87 -27.12 -48.72 17.91
C ASP A 87 -26.20 -49.12 16.75
N TRP A 88 -25.50 -48.15 16.16
CA TRP A 88 -24.54 -48.42 15.08
C TRP A 88 -23.32 -49.18 15.60
N LEU A 89 -22.81 -48.80 16.79
CA LEU A 89 -21.72 -49.50 17.46
C LEU A 89 -22.12 -50.92 17.88
N TYR A 90 -23.38 -51.14 18.31
CA TYR A 90 -23.90 -52.45 18.72
C TYR A 90 -23.82 -53.47 17.58
N ILE A 91 -24.19 -53.05 16.35
CA ILE A 91 -24.15 -53.89 15.15
C ILE A 91 -22.74 -54.42 14.88
N ILE A 92 -21.71 -53.64 15.24
CA ILE A 92 -20.31 -53.95 14.92
C ILE A 92 -19.58 -54.61 16.08
N LEU A 93 -19.74 -54.08 17.30
CA LEU A 93 -18.95 -54.46 18.47
C LEU A 93 -19.68 -55.39 19.45
N GLY A 94 -21.01 -55.50 19.37
CA GLY A 94 -21.82 -56.15 20.40
C GLY A 94 -22.07 -55.25 21.63
N ASP A 95 -22.95 -55.69 22.54
CA ASP A 95 -23.59 -54.83 23.55
C ASP A 95 -22.60 -54.15 24.52
N PHE A 96 -21.72 -54.93 25.15
CA PHE A 96 -20.80 -54.44 26.17
C PHE A 96 -19.72 -53.52 25.56
N GLU A 97 -19.07 -53.96 24.48
CA GLU A 97 -18.03 -53.20 23.78
C GLU A 97 -18.57 -51.94 23.09
N ALA A 98 -19.80 -51.97 22.57
CA ALA A 98 -20.43 -50.79 22.01
C ALA A 98 -20.65 -49.70 23.08
N SER A 99 -21.07 -50.10 24.29
CA SER A 99 -21.18 -49.15 25.42
C SER A 99 -19.81 -48.57 25.79
N GLU A 100 -18.77 -49.39 25.87
CA GLU A 100 -17.42 -48.93 26.20
C GLU A 100 -16.85 -47.98 25.13
N PHE A 101 -17.02 -48.28 23.83
CA PHE A 101 -16.63 -47.37 22.75
C PHE A 101 -17.40 -46.05 22.82
N ALA A 102 -18.73 -46.16 23.01
CA ALA A 102 -19.62 -45.01 23.02
C ALA A 102 -19.28 -44.00 24.13
N ASP A 103 -18.72 -44.47 25.23
CA ASP A 103 -18.27 -43.65 26.34
C ASP A 103 -16.83 -43.12 26.12
N LEU A 104 -15.94 -43.93 25.54
CA LEU A 104 -14.55 -43.54 25.28
C LEU A 104 -14.39 -42.50 24.17
N GLN A 105 -15.25 -42.51 23.15
CA GLN A 105 -15.11 -41.64 21.98
C GLN A 105 -15.04 -40.14 22.33
N TRP A 106 -15.72 -39.73 23.39
CA TRP A 106 -15.73 -38.34 23.89
C TRP A 106 -14.35 -37.83 24.29
N CYS A 107 -13.43 -38.71 24.71
CA CYS A 107 -12.04 -38.34 25.04
C CYS A 107 -11.18 -38.00 23.81
N PHE A 108 -11.62 -38.41 22.60
CA PHE A 108 -10.85 -38.27 21.35
C PHE A 108 -11.41 -37.18 20.43
N ILE A 109 -12.57 -36.59 20.79
CA ILE A 109 -13.25 -35.54 20.03
C ILE A 109 -13.34 -34.21 20.78
N ALA A 110 -12.45 -33.96 21.73
CA ALA A 110 -12.37 -32.68 22.43
C ALA A 110 -12.28 -31.51 21.42
N PRO A 111 -13.11 -30.46 21.57
CA PRO A 111 -13.27 -29.42 20.54
C PRO A 111 -12.02 -28.54 20.40
N VAL A 112 -11.74 -28.09 19.17
CA VAL A 112 -10.70 -27.08 18.87
C VAL A 112 -11.41 -25.77 18.55
N PHE A 113 -11.12 -24.67 19.25
CA PHE A 113 -11.72 -23.36 19.00
C PHE A 113 -11.00 -22.63 17.86
N GLY A 114 -11.75 -22.06 16.92
CA GLY A 114 -11.23 -21.40 15.72
C GLY A 114 -11.89 -20.05 15.45
N ARG A 115 -11.12 -19.11 14.86
CA ARG A 115 -11.57 -17.73 14.53
C ARG A 115 -12.72 -17.68 13.52
N SER A 116 -12.79 -18.65 12.62
CA SER A 116 -13.79 -18.72 11.53
C SER A 116 -14.90 -19.72 11.81
N GLU A 117 -14.86 -20.43 12.94
CA GLU A 117 -15.91 -21.38 13.28
C GLU A 117 -17.12 -20.65 13.87
N GLY A 118 -18.32 -21.01 13.43
CA GLY A 118 -19.58 -20.47 13.96
C GLY A 118 -19.81 -20.84 15.43
N HIS A 119 -20.95 -20.41 15.99
CA HIS A 119 -21.36 -20.87 17.31
C HIS A 119 -21.54 -22.40 17.30
N ARG A 120 -20.96 -23.12 18.26
CA ARG A 120 -21.08 -24.59 18.32
C ARG A 120 -21.96 -25.01 19.49
N ILE A 121 -22.89 -25.92 19.27
CA ILE A 121 -23.68 -26.53 20.34
C ILE A 121 -23.08 -27.90 20.62
N PHE A 122 -22.60 -28.10 21.84
CA PHE A 122 -21.97 -29.35 22.26
C PHE A 122 -22.97 -30.26 22.97
N ASP A 123 -22.90 -31.57 22.68
CA ASP A 123 -23.63 -32.62 23.39
C ASP A 123 -23.17 -32.65 24.86
N ASP A 124 -24.08 -32.98 25.79
CA ASP A 124 -23.82 -33.03 27.23
C ASP A 124 -22.68 -33.98 27.63
N ARG A 125 -22.30 -34.93 26.77
CA ARG A 125 -21.19 -35.86 26.99
C ARG A 125 -19.84 -35.32 26.50
N THR A 126 -19.83 -34.15 25.87
CA THR A 126 -18.61 -33.55 25.31
C THR A 126 -17.59 -33.26 26.41
N ILE A 127 -16.35 -33.71 26.19
CA ILE A 127 -15.22 -33.37 27.08
C ILE A 127 -14.58 -32.08 26.56
N LEU A 128 -14.73 -31.00 27.31
CA LEU A 128 -14.11 -29.72 27.00
C LEU A 128 -12.58 -29.78 27.20
N PRO A 129 -11.78 -29.03 26.41
CA PRO A 129 -10.32 -29.12 26.41
C PRO A 129 -9.70 -28.29 27.56
N PHE A 130 -10.31 -28.32 28.74
CA PHE A 130 -9.93 -27.49 29.88
C PHE A 130 -9.04 -28.30 30.83
N ILE A 131 -7.84 -27.77 31.09
CA ILE A 131 -6.85 -28.41 31.98
C ILE A 131 -7.11 -27.98 33.43
N LYS A 132 -7.41 -26.70 33.63
CA LYS A 132 -7.72 -26.08 34.91
C LYS A 132 -8.79 -25.01 34.71
N GLU A 133 -9.67 -24.82 35.68
CA GLU A 133 -10.67 -23.76 35.66
C GLU A 133 -10.91 -23.20 37.07
N GLU A 134 -10.91 -21.88 37.22
CA GLU A 134 -11.16 -21.17 38.47
C GLU A 134 -12.11 -19.99 38.24
N PRO A 135 -13.23 -19.86 38.98
CA PRO A 135 -14.09 -18.68 38.89
C PRO A 135 -13.39 -17.45 39.48
N TYR A 136 -13.47 -16.30 38.81
CA TYR A 136 -12.82 -15.07 39.29
C TYR A 136 -13.68 -13.79 39.18
N GLY A 137 -14.90 -13.88 38.66
CA GLY A 137 -15.82 -12.74 38.68
C GLY A 137 -17.23 -13.13 38.27
N GLU A 138 -18.22 -12.47 38.87
CA GLU A 138 -19.63 -12.65 38.54
C GLU A 138 -20.26 -11.29 38.26
N GLY A 139 -20.89 -11.12 37.09
CA GLY A 139 -21.50 -9.87 36.64
C GLY A 139 -22.98 -10.01 36.33
N GLY A 140 -23.63 -8.92 35.92
CA GLY A 140 -25.06 -8.91 35.54
C GLY A 140 -25.40 -9.80 34.34
N PHE A 141 -24.43 -10.04 33.45
CA PHE A 141 -24.63 -10.76 32.19
C PHE A 141 -24.03 -12.18 32.18
N GLY A 142 -23.28 -12.58 33.21
CA GLY A 142 -22.55 -13.84 33.18
C GLY A 142 -21.60 -14.09 34.35
N SER A 143 -21.01 -15.28 34.36
CA SER A 143 -19.93 -15.69 35.26
C SER A 143 -18.64 -15.86 34.47
N ASN A 144 -17.53 -15.30 34.98
CA ASN A 144 -16.21 -15.35 34.36
C ASN A 144 -15.30 -16.36 35.08
N TYR A 145 -14.62 -17.17 34.28
CA TYR A 145 -13.71 -18.22 34.70
C TYR A 145 -12.35 -18.03 34.04
N SER A 146 -11.30 -18.26 34.81
CA SER A 146 -9.92 -18.35 34.34
C SER A 146 -9.69 -19.81 33.99
N THR A 147 -9.48 -20.09 32.72
CA THR A 147 -9.43 -21.46 32.19
C THR A 147 -8.08 -21.67 31.50
N GLU A 148 -7.42 -22.78 31.80
CA GLU A 148 -6.19 -23.19 31.13
C GLU A 148 -6.50 -24.16 29.98
N ILE A 149 -6.09 -23.79 28.76
CA ILE A 149 -6.34 -24.57 27.55
C ILE A 149 -5.01 -24.81 26.83
N HIS A 150 -4.79 -26.03 26.33
CA HIS A 150 -3.62 -26.32 25.50
C HIS A 150 -3.69 -25.53 24.19
N VAL A 151 -2.58 -24.91 23.76
CA VAL A 151 -2.56 -23.98 22.60
C VAL A 151 -3.07 -24.59 21.28
N GLN A 152 -3.06 -25.92 21.15
CA GLN A 152 -3.59 -26.61 19.97
C GLN A 152 -5.13 -26.64 19.88
N HIS A 153 -5.82 -26.34 20.98
CA HIS A 153 -7.27 -26.15 21.00
C HIS A 153 -7.70 -24.71 20.79
N LEU A 154 -6.76 -23.80 20.54
CA LEU A 154 -7.01 -22.39 20.31
C LEU A 154 -6.59 -22.03 18.87
N PRO A 155 -7.04 -20.87 18.35
CA PRO A 155 -6.59 -20.39 17.06
C PRO A 155 -5.05 -20.31 16.96
N PRO A 156 -4.44 -20.60 15.79
CA PRO A 156 -3.00 -20.56 15.63
C PRO A 156 -2.41 -19.19 15.98
N ARG A 157 -1.37 -19.15 16.80
CA ARG A 157 -0.65 -17.93 17.20
C ARG A 157 0.82 -18.01 16.83
N LYS A 158 1.37 -16.93 16.25
CA LYS A 158 2.78 -16.83 15.86
C LYS A 158 3.68 -17.09 17.07
N GLY A 159 4.63 -18.01 16.96
CA GLY A 159 5.62 -18.33 18.00
C GLY A 159 5.13 -19.26 19.12
N LEU A 160 3.86 -19.70 19.13
CA LEU A 160 3.27 -20.52 20.19
C LEU A 160 2.63 -21.80 19.59
N SER A 161 3.41 -22.90 19.50
CA SER A 161 2.93 -24.20 18.97
C SER A 161 2.81 -25.32 20.02
N LYS A 162 3.30 -25.09 21.23
CA LYS A 162 3.30 -26.04 22.36
C LYS A 162 3.05 -25.30 23.68
N GLY A 163 2.35 -25.94 24.62
CA GLY A 163 2.13 -25.41 25.97
C GLY A 163 0.66 -25.13 26.28
N VAL A 164 0.45 -24.55 27.46
CA VAL A 164 -0.87 -24.20 28.00
C VAL A 164 -1.00 -22.68 28.02
N MET A 165 -2.18 -22.16 27.68
CA MET A 165 -2.50 -20.75 27.71
C MET A 165 -3.69 -20.54 28.64
N SER A 166 -3.58 -19.56 29.54
CA SER A 166 -4.72 -19.06 30.30
C SER A 166 -5.61 -18.22 29.39
N VAL A 167 -6.91 -18.49 29.44
CA VAL A 167 -7.96 -17.77 28.74
C VAL A 167 -9.07 -17.40 29.71
N THR A 168 -9.87 -16.40 29.34
CA THR A 168 -11.10 -16.07 30.07
C THR A 168 -12.27 -16.76 29.39
N ARG A 169 -12.99 -17.61 30.13
CA ARG A 169 -14.28 -18.14 29.72
C ARG A 169 -15.39 -17.35 30.40
N LYS A 170 -16.33 -16.83 29.61
CA LYS A 170 -17.53 -16.15 30.09
C LYS A 170 -18.76 -17.00 29.81
N GLU A 171 -19.46 -17.39 30.87
CA GLU A 171 -20.73 -18.12 30.84
C GLU A 171 -21.88 -17.13 30.93
N THR A 172 -22.85 -17.16 30.01
CA THR A 172 -23.98 -16.22 30.01
C THR A 172 -25.08 -16.66 30.97
N LYS A 173 -25.70 -15.71 31.69
CA LYS A 173 -26.74 -15.99 32.70
C LYS A 173 -28.11 -16.40 32.13
N ILE A 174 -28.41 -16.00 30.89
CA ILE A 174 -29.73 -16.19 30.27
C ILE A 174 -29.67 -17.35 29.28
N GLN A 175 -30.77 -18.10 29.17
CA GLN A 175 -31.07 -19.04 28.07
C GLN A 175 -31.32 -18.25 26.76
N GLU A 176 -30.44 -17.28 26.47
CA GLU A 176 -30.45 -16.49 25.25
C GLU A 176 -30.24 -17.43 24.07
N SER A 177 -30.85 -17.08 22.93
CA SER A 177 -30.66 -17.77 21.66
C SER A 177 -29.18 -18.06 21.42
N VAL A 178 -28.89 -19.12 20.66
CA VAL A 178 -27.56 -19.59 20.21
C VAL A 178 -26.62 -18.47 19.70
N ASP A 179 -27.14 -17.27 19.44
CA ASP A 179 -26.44 -16.10 18.94
C ASP A 179 -26.60 -14.91 19.88
N SER A 180 -25.73 -14.77 20.88
CA SER A 180 -25.73 -13.60 21.78
C SER A 180 -25.27 -12.34 21.02
N THR A 181 -25.76 -11.17 21.43
CA THR A 181 -25.41 -9.89 20.79
C THR A 181 -23.89 -9.65 20.76
N GLU A 182 -23.22 -9.88 21.89
CA GLU A 182 -21.77 -9.74 22.04
C GLU A 182 -21.01 -10.63 21.04
N GLN A 183 -21.44 -11.89 20.89
CA GLN A 183 -20.85 -12.81 19.94
C GLN A 183 -21.00 -12.33 18.49
N ARG A 184 -22.19 -11.86 18.11
CA ARG A 184 -22.48 -11.37 16.76
C ARG A 184 -21.59 -10.19 16.39
N VAL A 185 -21.52 -9.20 17.29
CA VAL A 185 -20.72 -8.00 17.08
C VAL A 185 -19.23 -8.35 16.97
N LEU A 186 -18.70 -9.15 17.92
CA LEU A 186 -17.29 -9.52 17.92
C LEU A 186 -16.88 -10.37 16.70
N LYS A 187 -17.75 -11.27 16.21
CA LYS A 187 -17.50 -12.02 14.96
C LYS A 187 -17.28 -11.09 13.75
N HIS A 188 -17.94 -9.95 13.71
CA HIS A 188 -17.74 -8.95 12.65
C HIS A 188 -16.48 -8.13 12.91
N LEU A 189 -16.28 -7.64 14.14
CA LEU A 189 -15.16 -6.77 14.47
C LEU A 189 -13.81 -7.48 14.46
N ASN A 190 -13.74 -8.75 14.84
CA ASN A 190 -12.48 -9.50 14.82
C ASN A 190 -11.96 -9.77 13.39
N ARG A 191 -12.78 -9.58 12.35
CA ARG A 191 -12.30 -9.58 10.95
C ARG A 191 -11.40 -8.39 10.64
N LEU A 192 -11.58 -7.27 11.35
CA LEU A 192 -10.73 -6.09 11.20
C LEU A 192 -9.31 -6.34 11.74
N SER A 193 -9.10 -7.39 12.54
CA SER A 193 -7.82 -7.69 13.19
C SER A 193 -7.26 -6.52 14.02
N HIS A 194 -8.13 -5.70 14.61
CA HIS A 194 -7.73 -4.50 15.36
C HIS A 194 -7.21 -4.85 16.78
N PRO A 195 -6.04 -4.36 17.22
CA PRO A 195 -5.42 -4.76 18.48
C PRO A 195 -6.13 -4.24 19.75
N ASN A 196 -6.90 -3.16 19.64
CA ASN A 196 -7.67 -2.58 20.75
C ASN A 196 -9.15 -3.03 20.77
N ILE A 197 -9.52 -4.09 20.05
CA ILE A 197 -10.85 -4.71 20.13
C ILE A 197 -10.68 -6.13 20.71
N LEU A 198 -11.52 -6.51 21.67
CA LEU A 198 -11.44 -7.82 22.30
C LEU A 198 -11.54 -8.96 21.27
N GLU A 199 -10.57 -9.87 21.27
CA GLU A 199 -10.55 -11.03 20.38
C GLU A 199 -11.47 -12.14 20.91
N LEU A 200 -12.44 -12.59 20.10
CA LEU A 200 -13.21 -13.81 20.36
C LEU A 200 -12.44 -15.03 19.85
N LEU A 201 -11.93 -15.87 20.76
CA LEU A 201 -11.20 -17.09 20.42
C LEU A 201 -12.13 -18.26 20.08
N GLY A 202 -13.35 -18.25 20.62
CA GLY A 202 -14.36 -19.26 20.36
C GLY A 202 -15.67 -19.00 21.10
N SER A 203 -16.73 -19.67 20.66
CA SER A 203 -18.06 -19.56 21.24
C SER A 203 -18.81 -20.87 21.15
N TYR A 204 -19.48 -21.28 22.23
CA TYR A 204 -20.21 -22.55 22.26
C TYR A 204 -21.34 -22.60 23.31
N THR A 205 -22.32 -23.46 23.12
CA THR A 205 -23.33 -23.83 24.13
C THR A 205 -23.00 -25.21 24.66
N PHE A 206 -23.00 -25.37 25.98
CA PHE A 206 -22.82 -26.67 26.65
C PHE A 206 -23.74 -26.75 27.86
N HIS A 207 -24.46 -27.86 28.03
CA HIS A 207 -25.51 -28.03 29.04
C HIS A 207 -26.55 -26.90 29.07
N GLY A 208 -26.95 -26.43 27.88
CA GLY A 208 -27.92 -25.34 27.73
C GLY A 208 -27.40 -23.96 28.14
N LYS A 209 -26.10 -23.80 28.42
CA LYS A 209 -25.46 -22.53 28.77
C LYS A 209 -24.52 -22.07 27.67
N SER A 210 -24.66 -20.83 27.23
CA SER A 210 -23.78 -20.23 26.22
C SER A 210 -22.49 -19.67 26.83
N ASN A 211 -21.39 -19.85 26.12
CA ASN A 211 -20.04 -19.59 26.58
C ASN A 211 -19.22 -18.88 25.49
N LEU A 212 -18.44 -17.89 25.91
CA LEU A 212 -17.48 -17.17 25.06
C LEU A 212 -16.08 -17.32 25.64
N ILE A 213 -15.07 -17.48 24.76
CA ILE A 213 -13.67 -17.61 25.14
C ILE A 213 -12.90 -16.40 24.61
N PHE A 214 -12.17 -15.75 25.51
CA PHE A 214 -11.35 -14.57 25.24
C PHE A 214 -9.90 -14.80 25.70
N PRO A 215 -8.92 -14.05 25.17
CA PRO A 215 -7.59 -14.00 25.76
C PRO A 215 -7.68 -13.62 27.24
N HIS A 216 -6.80 -14.19 28.07
CA HIS A 216 -6.70 -13.73 29.45
C HIS A 216 -6.24 -12.27 29.49
N VAL A 217 -6.93 -11.48 30.31
CA VAL A 217 -6.68 -10.04 30.50
C VAL A 217 -6.30 -9.73 31.94
N GLN A 218 -5.38 -8.77 32.15
CA GLN A 218 -4.86 -8.44 33.48
C GLN A 218 -5.94 -7.88 34.41
N GLN A 219 -6.69 -6.87 33.96
CA GLN A 219 -7.77 -6.23 34.72
C GLN A 219 -8.66 -5.36 33.82
N ASN A 220 -9.76 -4.83 34.36
CA ASN A 220 -10.56 -3.78 33.72
C ASN A 220 -10.11 -2.38 34.18
N LEU A 221 -10.56 -1.34 33.48
CA LEU A 221 -10.16 0.03 33.76
C LEU A 221 -10.73 0.55 35.09
N ALA A 222 -11.88 0.06 35.55
CA ALA A 222 -12.42 0.42 36.86
C ALA A 222 -11.47 0.02 38.00
N ASN A 223 -10.96 -1.21 37.96
CA ASN A 223 -9.99 -1.71 38.93
C ASN A 223 -8.65 -0.98 38.82
N PHE A 224 -8.22 -0.66 37.59
CA PHE A 224 -7.03 0.14 37.33
C PHE A 224 -7.12 1.53 37.98
N LEU A 225 -8.25 2.22 37.82
CA LEU A 225 -8.46 3.57 38.38
C LEU A 225 -8.54 3.58 39.92
N GLY A 226 -8.92 2.47 40.54
CA GLY A 226 -8.94 2.31 42.00
C GLY A 226 -7.60 1.87 42.61
N CYS A 227 -6.57 1.65 41.79
CA CYS A 227 -5.27 1.19 42.26
C CYS A 227 -4.33 2.36 42.57
N ASN A 228 -3.71 2.35 43.74
CA ASN A 228 -2.72 3.35 44.17
C ASN A 228 -1.27 2.96 43.84
N ASP A 229 -1.03 1.74 43.34
CA ASP A 229 0.31 1.26 43.03
C ASP A 229 0.80 1.79 41.67
N GLU A 230 2.12 2.01 41.54
CA GLU A 230 2.70 2.38 40.25
C GLU A 230 2.48 1.27 39.22
N HIS A 231 1.87 1.61 38.09
CA HIS A 231 1.63 0.65 37.02
C HIS A 231 2.88 0.44 36.17
N GLU A 232 3.25 -0.84 35.97
CA GLU A 232 4.47 -1.23 35.26
C GLU A 232 4.57 -0.63 33.84
N TYR A 233 3.44 -0.51 33.13
CA TYR A 233 3.37 -0.07 31.73
C TYR A 233 2.86 1.37 31.53
N PHE A 234 2.30 2.00 32.56
CA PHE A 234 1.75 3.35 32.49
C PHE A 234 2.53 4.26 33.45
N ARG A 235 3.69 4.72 32.98
CA ARG A 235 4.64 5.51 33.80
C ARG A 235 4.67 6.98 33.44
N SER A 236 4.12 7.32 32.28
CA SER A 236 4.16 8.66 31.72
C SER A 236 2.84 9.01 31.04
N ASP A 237 2.56 10.31 30.90
CA ASP A 237 1.39 10.80 30.16
C ASP A 237 1.30 10.22 28.74
N HIS A 238 2.46 9.97 28.11
CA HIS A 238 2.52 9.35 26.79
C HIS A 238 1.82 7.99 26.74
N ASP A 239 2.04 7.13 27.74
CA ASP A 239 1.48 5.78 27.78
C ASP A 239 -0.05 5.83 27.82
N TYR A 240 -0.60 6.78 28.59
CA TYR A 240 -2.04 7.03 28.65
C TYR A 240 -2.58 7.59 27.33
N PHE A 241 -1.92 8.58 26.73
CA PHE A 241 -2.34 9.13 25.44
C PHE A 241 -2.32 8.10 24.33
N HIS A 242 -1.29 7.26 24.28
CA HIS A 242 -1.16 6.18 23.28
C HIS A 242 -2.26 5.13 23.45
N ALA A 243 -2.50 4.67 24.67
CA ALA A 243 -3.56 3.73 24.96
C ALA A 243 -4.96 4.30 24.64
N LEU A 244 -5.19 5.58 24.94
CA LEU A 244 -6.43 6.30 24.59
C LEU A 244 -6.60 6.44 23.07
N ALA A 245 -5.54 6.76 22.33
CA ALA A 245 -5.59 6.85 20.87
C ALA A 245 -5.93 5.49 20.22
N GLY A 246 -5.38 4.40 20.75
CA GLY A 246 -5.72 3.04 20.32
C GLY A 246 -7.18 2.68 20.61
N LEU A 247 -7.68 3.06 21.79
CA LEU A 247 -9.08 2.84 22.17
C LEU A 247 -10.06 3.66 21.33
N ALA A 248 -9.75 4.94 21.06
CA ALA A 248 -10.53 5.79 20.17
C ALA A 248 -10.59 5.24 18.74
N SER A 249 -9.46 4.74 18.23
CA SER A 249 -9.38 4.05 16.94
C SER A 249 -10.29 2.81 16.89
N ALA A 250 -10.35 2.02 17.97
CA ALA A 250 -11.27 0.89 18.05
C ALA A 250 -12.74 1.34 18.02
N LEU A 251 -13.08 2.40 18.75
CA LEU A 251 -14.44 2.96 18.77
C LEU A 251 -14.82 3.55 17.40
N GLU A 252 -13.90 4.23 16.72
CA GLU A 252 -14.09 4.74 15.35
C GLU A 252 -14.38 3.61 14.37
N LYS A 253 -13.59 2.53 14.39
CA LYS A 253 -13.79 1.37 13.52
C LYS A 253 -15.10 0.64 13.81
N PHE A 254 -15.59 0.70 15.05
CA PHE A 254 -16.89 0.16 15.40
C PHE A 254 -18.03 1.05 14.91
N HIS A 255 -17.95 2.37 15.15
CA HIS A 255 -18.94 3.36 14.68
C HIS A 255 -19.05 3.41 13.16
N MET A 256 -17.95 3.16 12.44
CA MET A 256 -17.86 3.13 10.98
C MET A 256 -17.33 1.79 10.48
N TYR A 257 -18.06 0.71 10.77
CA TYR A 257 -17.67 -0.63 10.35
C TYR A 257 -17.77 -0.79 8.84
N ARG A 258 -16.66 -1.20 8.21
CA ARG A 258 -16.59 -1.51 6.77
C ARG A 258 -15.96 -2.88 6.56
N SER A 259 -16.57 -3.68 5.70
CA SER A 259 -16.04 -4.97 5.29
C SER A 259 -16.01 -5.07 3.77
N ASP A 260 -14.81 -5.04 3.18
CA ASP A 260 -14.61 -5.25 1.75
C ASP A 260 -14.98 -6.67 1.33
N GLU A 261 -14.76 -7.66 2.20
CA GLU A 261 -15.14 -9.06 1.95
C GLU A 261 -16.65 -9.26 1.85
N LEU A 262 -17.42 -8.55 2.69
CA LEU A 262 -18.89 -8.65 2.70
C LEU A 262 -19.56 -7.59 1.82
N GLN A 263 -18.82 -6.56 1.37
CA GLN A 263 -19.35 -5.38 0.67
C GLN A 263 -20.44 -4.65 1.48
N VAL A 264 -20.21 -4.49 2.79
CA VAL A 264 -21.17 -3.86 3.72
C VAL A 264 -20.49 -2.76 4.52
N GLU A 265 -21.21 -1.64 4.68
CA GLU A 265 -20.94 -0.58 5.67
C GLU A 265 -22.05 -0.57 6.73
N LEU A 266 -21.69 -0.70 8.01
CA LEU A 266 -22.62 -0.68 9.14
C LEU A 266 -22.19 0.39 10.15
N SER A 267 -23.16 0.88 10.91
CA SER A 267 -22.94 1.75 12.06
C SER A 267 -23.03 0.95 13.36
N GLY A 268 -21.98 1.07 14.18
CA GLY A 268 -21.93 0.49 15.52
C GLY A 268 -22.34 1.49 16.59
N ILE A 269 -23.10 1.03 17.58
CA ILE A 269 -23.40 1.77 18.82
C ILE A 269 -23.13 0.83 19.99
N HIS A 270 -22.30 1.27 20.93
CA HIS A 270 -21.89 0.44 22.06
C HIS A 270 -22.99 0.41 23.12
N GLY A 271 -23.56 1.57 23.44
CA GLY A 271 -24.75 1.70 24.29
C GLY A 271 -24.54 1.47 25.78
N ASN A 272 -23.34 1.09 26.22
CA ASN A 272 -23.00 0.84 27.62
C ASN A 272 -21.49 1.03 27.90
N LEU A 273 -20.90 2.05 27.31
CA LEU A 273 -19.48 2.30 27.44
C LEU A 273 -19.18 2.86 28.84
N ASN A 274 -18.38 2.16 29.63
CA ASN A 274 -17.99 2.56 30.98
C ASN A 274 -16.63 1.91 31.33
N PRO A 275 -15.97 2.26 32.46
CA PRO A 275 -14.65 1.71 32.80
C PRO A 275 -14.58 0.18 32.93
N THR A 276 -15.70 -0.51 33.18
CA THR A 276 -15.70 -1.99 33.20
C THR A 276 -15.68 -2.61 31.80
N ALA A 277 -16.15 -1.86 30.79
CA ALA A 277 -16.13 -2.25 29.37
C ALA A 277 -14.76 -2.03 28.71
N ILE A 278 -13.79 -1.45 29.42
CA ILE A 278 -12.42 -1.26 28.95
C ILE A 278 -11.49 -2.21 29.69
N LEU A 279 -10.82 -3.09 28.95
CA LEU A 279 -9.83 -4.01 29.50
C LEU A 279 -8.42 -3.42 29.38
N VAL A 280 -7.61 -3.59 30.41
CA VAL A 280 -6.22 -3.14 30.45
C VAL A 280 -5.32 -4.35 30.26
N GLN A 281 -4.48 -4.29 29.23
CA GLN A 281 -3.50 -5.33 28.92
C GLN A 281 -2.18 -4.68 28.52
N GLN A 282 -1.14 -4.87 29.34
CA GLN A 282 0.16 -4.23 29.14
C GLN A 282 0.00 -2.69 29.02
N ASN A 283 0.45 -2.09 27.92
CA ASN A 283 0.33 -0.66 27.63
C ASN A 283 -0.89 -0.32 26.75
N ARG A 284 -1.95 -1.16 26.74
CA ARG A 284 -3.10 -0.99 25.85
C ARG A 284 -4.43 -1.04 26.60
N PHE A 285 -5.36 -0.22 26.12
CA PHE A 285 -6.78 -0.31 26.44
C PHE A 285 -7.52 -1.03 25.33
N ILE A 286 -8.34 -2.01 25.68
CA ILE A 286 -9.07 -2.89 24.76
C ILE A 286 -10.56 -2.69 24.98
N LEU A 287 -11.28 -2.38 23.91
CA LEU A 287 -12.73 -2.24 23.90
C LEU A 287 -13.39 -3.63 24.03
N ALA A 288 -14.23 -3.79 25.04
CA ALA A 288 -14.97 -5.01 25.38
C ALA A 288 -16.41 -4.65 25.79
N GLY A 289 -17.19 -5.60 26.28
CA GLY A 289 -18.52 -5.31 26.84
C GLY A 289 -19.60 -5.03 25.77
N PHE A 290 -19.64 -5.85 24.71
CA PHE A 290 -20.56 -5.66 23.59
C PHE A 290 -21.96 -6.27 23.80
N GLU A 291 -22.35 -6.59 25.04
CA GLU A 291 -23.60 -7.28 25.34
C GLU A 291 -24.84 -6.44 25.00
N GLY A 292 -24.75 -5.13 25.20
CA GLY A 292 -25.80 -4.16 24.86
C GLY A 292 -25.60 -3.46 23.52
N SER A 293 -24.58 -3.85 22.76
CA SER A 293 -24.18 -3.14 21.54
C SER A 293 -24.99 -3.53 20.32
N ARG A 294 -25.01 -2.68 19.31
CA ARG A 294 -25.67 -2.94 18.03
C ARG A 294 -24.74 -2.61 16.88
N LEU A 295 -24.79 -3.44 15.85
CA LEU A 295 -24.15 -3.20 14.57
C LEU A 295 -25.22 -3.35 13.50
N SER A 296 -25.65 -2.23 12.89
CA SER A 296 -26.76 -2.20 11.93
C SER A 296 -26.63 -1.04 10.94
N TYR A 297 -27.51 -0.98 9.94
CA TYR A 297 -27.64 0.19 9.07
C TYR A 297 -28.29 1.40 9.77
N ASP A 298 -29.01 1.15 10.87
CA ASP A 298 -29.63 2.21 11.67
C ASP A 298 -28.58 2.96 12.49
N THR A 299 -28.70 4.29 12.51
CA THR A 299 -27.79 5.20 13.23
C THR A 299 -28.21 5.46 14.67
N SER A 300 -29.25 4.78 15.15
CA SER A 300 -29.75 4.88 16.52
C SER A 300 -30.36 3.56 17.01
N ILE A 301 -30.42 3.40 18.33
CA ILE A 301 -31.05 2.26 18.98
C ILE A 301 -32.08 2.72 20.01
N GLU A 302 -33.19 1.98 20.09
CA GLU A 302 -34.11 2.09 21.23
C GLU A 302 -33.39 1.58 22.49
N PHE A 303 -33.00 2.50 23.35
CA PHE A 303 -32.37 2.28 24.63
C PHE A 303 -33.42 1.84 25.65
N ARG A 304 -33.24 0.64 26.22
CA ARG A 304 -34.10 0.16 27.31
C ARG A 304 -33.74 0.92 28.59
N SER A 305 -34.71 1.66 29.11
CA SER A 305 -34.70 2.49 30.33
C SER A 305 -33.67 2.09 31.40
N GLY A 306 -32.87 3.07 31.86
CA GLY A 306 -31.96 2.93 33.01
C GLY A 306 -31.42 4.27 33.49
N VAL A 307 -30.88 4.29 34.72
CA VAL A 307 -30.12 5.41 35.28
C VAL A 307 -28.68 4.92 35.46
N GLY A 308 -27.68 5.68 34.98
CA GLY A 308 -26.29 5.25 35.00
C GLY A 308 -25.33 6.43 34.96
N GLU A 309 -24.21 6.33 35.67
CA GLU A 309 -23.27 7.44 35.88
C GLU A 309 -22.64 7.99 34.58
N TYR A 310 -22.45 7.11 33.59
CA TYR A 310 -21.80 7.40 32.31
C TYR A 310 -22.79 7.59 31.16
N LEU A 311 -24.10 7.50 31.43
CA LEU A 311 -25.11 7.67 30.40
C LEU A 311 -25.17 9.13 29.94
N PRO A 312 -25.40 9.37 28.64
CA PRO A 312 -25.58 10.70 28.12
C PRO A 312 -26.97 11.26 28.47
N PRO A 313 -27.14 12.60 28.54
CA PRO A 313 -28.40 13.24 28.91
C PRO A 313 -29.62 12.77 28.11
N GLU A 314 -29.45 12.55 26.80
CA GLU A 314 -30.52 12.15 25.88
C GLU A 314 -30.99 10.70 26.03
N ALA A 315 -30.19 9.83 26.66
CA ALA A 315 -30.55 8.44 26.91
C ALA A 315 -31.32 8.25 28.24
N GLU A 316 -31.47 9.30 29.05
CA GLU A 316 -32.13 9.22 30.36
C GLU A 316 -33.64 9.45 30.32
N GLU A 317 -34.38 8.64 31.08
CA GLU A 317 -35.85 8.70 31.13
C GLU A 317 -36.41 9.87 31.98
N LEU A 318 -35.56 10.53 32.78
CA LEU A 318 -35.97 11.60 33.70
C LEU A 318 -36.35 12.92 32.99
N TYR A 319 -35.99 13.08 31.72
CA TYR A 319 -36.06 14.35 30.98
C TYR A 319 -36.96 14.28 29.73
N LYS A 320 -38.19 13.79 29.92
CA LYS A 320 -39.17 13.37 28.88
C LYS A 320 -39.58 14.44 27.85
N GLU A 321 -39.29 15.71 28.06
CA GLU A 321 -39.85 16.82 27.24
C GLU A 321 -38.94 17.30 26.10
N ASN A 322 -37.63 16.99 26.10
CA ASN A 322 -36.65 17.63 25.21
C ASN A 322 -35.95 16.70 24.19
N PHE A 323 -36.02 15.39 24.37
CA PHE A 323 -35.41 14.40 23.47
C PHE A 323 -36.42 13.33 23.05
N LYS A 324 -36.15 12.66 21.92
CA LYS A 324 -36.87 11.43 21.55
C LYS A 324 -36.48 10.37 22.59
N VAL A 325 -37.41 10.11 23.51
CA VAL A 325 -37.15 9.29 24.71
C VAL A 325 -36.61 7.92 24.32
N GLY A 326 -35.48 7.53 24.93
CA GLY A 326 -34.89 6.21 24.76
C GLY A 326 -34.19 6.00 23.42
N GLU A 327 -33.58 7.03 22.82
CA GLU A 327 -32.80 6.88 21.58
C GLU A 327 -31.30 7.12 21.85
N MET A 328 -30.48 6.07 21.76
CA MET A 328 -29.02 6.15 21.91
C MET A 328 -28.37 6.16 20.52
N THR A 329 -27.38 7.03 20.32
CA THR A 329 -26.62 7.18 19.06
C THR A 329 -25.12 7.06 19.31
N SER A 330 -24.31 7.04 18.25
CA SER A 330 -22.84 7.08 18.39
C SER A 330 -22.35 8.32 19.15
N ALA A 331 -23.05 9.46 19.09
CA ALA A 331 -22.75 10.64 19.90
C ALA A 331 -22.96 10.41 21.40
N GLY A 332 -23.84 9.48 21.78
CA GLY A 332 -23.99 9.01 23.15
C GLY A 332 -22.79 8.20 23.64
N ASP A 333 -22.22 7.34 22.78
CA ASP A 333 -20.97 6.64 23.12
C ASP A 333 -19.80 7.62 23.28
N ILE A 334 -19.77 8.71 22.48
CA ILE A 334 -18.75 9.76 22.62
C ILE A 334 -18.85 10.46 23.97
N TRP A 335 -20.07 10.75 24.46
CA TRP A 335 -20.25 11.28 25.81
C TRP A 335 -19.69 10.32 26.86
N SER A 336 -20.10 9.06 26.81
CA SER A 336 -19.62 8.05 27.76
C SER A 336 -18.09 7.87 27.69
N PHE A 337 -17.51 7.96 26.50
CA PHE A 337 -16.06 7.95 26.33
C PHE A 337 -15.41 9.20 26.94
N GLY A 338 -16.03 10.37 26.81
CA GLY A 338 -15.61 11.61 27.46
C GLY A 338 -15.59 11.48 28.99
N CYS A 339 -16.59 10.84 29.58
CA CYS A 339 -16.63 10.53 31.01
C CYS A 339 -15.45 9.65 31.46
N ILE A 340 -15.11 8.63 30.65
CA ILE A 340 -13.96 7.73 30.93
C ILE A 340 -12.65 8.51 30.83
N ILE A 341 -12.46 9.33 29.80
CA ILE A 341 -11.24 10.14 29.64
C ILE A 341 -11.15 11.17 30.77
N ALA A 342 -12.26 11.75 31.25
CA ALA A 342 -12.26 12.68 32.39
C ALA A 342 -11.72 12.02 33.67
N GLN A 343 -12.11 10.78 33.95
CA GLN A 343 -11.59 10.03 35.10
C GLN A 343 -10.14 9.62 34.91
N LEU A 344 -9.74 9.19 33.71
CA LEU A 344 -8.35 8.91 33.40
C LEU A 344 -7.47 10.16 33.53
N ALA A 345 -7.91 11.31 33.03
CA ALA A 345 -7.21 12.58 33.18
C ALA A 345 -7.07 12.99 34.65
N THR A 346 -8.09 12.69 35.47
CA THR A 346 -8.03 12.87 36.92
C THR A 346 -6.99 11.95 37.55
N TYR A 347 -7.02 10.65 37.20
CA TYR A 347 -6.05 9.67 37.69
C TYR A 347 -4.61 10.04 37.33
N MET A 348 -4.37 10.47 36.08
CA MET A 348 -3.05 10.97 35.63
C MET A 348 -2.55 12.18 36.42
N ALA A 349 -3.46 13.02 36.94
CA ALA A 349 -3.11 14.22 37.68
C ALA A 349 -3.03 14.01 39.20
N LYS A 350 -3.85 13.11 39.76
CA LYS A 350 -4.13 13.03 41.20
C LYS A 350 -4.21 11.60 41.75
N GLY A 351 -3.97 10.56 40.94
CA GLY A 351 -4.06 9.15 41.35
C GLY A 351 -5.48 8.69 41.71
N ALA A 352 -5.62 7.51 42.33
CA ALA A 352 -6.92 6.93 42.66
C ALA A 352 -7.73 7.81 43.64
N ILE A 353 -7.05 8.43 44.62
CA ILE A 353 -7.67 9.36 45.57
C ILE A 353 -8.34 10.52 44.84
N GLY A 354 -7.68 11.10 43.83
CA GLY A 354 -8.28 12.14 43.02
C GLY A 354 -9.51 11.68 42.23
N VAL A 355 -9.54 10.41 41.79
CA VAL A 355 -10.71 9.82 41.13
C VAL A 355 -11.88 9.71 42.12
N GLU A 356 -11.63 9.30 43.36
CA GLU A 356 -12.64 9.28 44.43
C GLU A 356 -13.18 10.69 44.72
N GLU A 357 -12.29 11.67 44.90
CA GLU A 357 -12.69 13.08 45.06
C GLU A 357 -13.55 13.57 43.88
N PHE A 358 -13.19 13.18 42.66
CA PHE A 358 -13.95 13.51 41.46
C PHE A 358 -15.31 12.83 41.39
N VAL A 359 -15.43 11.59 41.89
CA VAL A 359 -16.73 10.95 42.06
C VAL A 359 -17.58 11.79 43.01
N ASP A 360 -17.06 12.17 44.17
CA ASP A 360 -17.82 12.93 45.18
C ASP A 360 -18.31 14.30 44.67
N MET A 361 -17.50 15.05 43.92
CA MET A 361 -17.98 16.34 43.37
C MET A 361 -19.05 16.22 42.29
N ARG A 362 -19.23 15.02 41.70
CA ARG A 362 -20.32 14.76 40.74
C ARG A 362 -21.66 14.55 41.45
N GLU A 363 -21.66 14.46 42.79
CA GLU A 363 -22.88 14.31 43.57
C GLU A 363 -23.84 15.47 43.31
N THR A 364 -25.06 15.11 42.91
CA THR A 364 -26.16 16.06 42.79
C THR A 364 -27.42 15.44 43.41
N ALA A 365 -28.22 16.28 44.07
CA ALA A 365 -29.49 15.87 44.66
C ALA A 365 -30.66 16.31 43.78
N ILE A 366 -31.41 15.35 43.22
CA ILE A 366 -32.72 15.64 42.64
C ILE A 366 -33.75 15.54 43.78
N THR A 367 -34.47 16.64 44.00
CA THR A 367 -35.53 16.69 45.02
C THR A 367 -36.86 16.39 44.35
N PHE A 368 -37.44 15.23 44.65
CA PHE A 368 -38.84 14.93 44.37
C PHE A 368 -39.70 15.41 45.54
N PRO A 369 -41.01 15.66 45.36
CA PRO A 369 -41.89 16.13 46.43
C PRO A 369 -41.98 15.19 47.66
N TRP A 370 -41.53 13.94 47.52
CA TRP A 370 -41.62 12.86 48.53
C TRP A 370 -40.29 12.17 48.85
N SER A 371 -39.19 12.47 48.16
CA SER A 371 -37.85 11.91 48.45
C SER A 371 -36.71 12.74 47.83
N LYS A 372 -35.54 12.72 48.47
CA LYS A 372 -34.28 13.17 47.86
C LYS A 372 -33.53 11.96 47.33
N LEU A 373 -33.23 11.94 46.04
CA LEU A 373 -32.37 10.93 45.43
C LEU A 373 -31.03 11.59 45.09
N GLN A 374 -29.96 11.10 45.72
CA GLN A 374 -28.58 11.46 45.40
C GLN A 374 -28.12 10.65 44.18
N HIS A 375 -27.40 11.29 43.27
CA HIS A 375 -26.77 10.62 42.12
C HIS A 375 -25.42 11.26 41.77
N TRP A 376 -24.49 10.47 41.24
CA TRP A 376 -23.12 10.89 40.91
C TRP A 376 -22.92 10.93 39.39
N LYS A 377 -23.42 11.99 38.74
CA LYS A 377 -23.55 12.07 37.27
C LYS A 377 -22.64 13.14 36.66
N PHE A 378 -22.35 12.99 35.37
CA PHE A 378 -21.57 13.98 34.63
C PHE A 378 -22.37 15.20 34.12
N HIS A 379 -23.70 15.17 34.23
CA HIS A 379 -24.59 16.27 33.82
C HIS A 379 -25.71 16.51 34.83
N ASN A 380 -26.30 17.70 34.78
CA ASN A 380 -27.50 18.10 35.53
C ASN A 380 -28.51 18.69 34.55
N PHE A 381 -28.99 17.87 33.62
CA PHE A 381 -29.78 18.32 32.47
C PHE A 381 -30.96 19.23 32.92
N PRO A 382 -31.22 20.35 32.22
CA PRO A 382 -30.66 20.77 30.93
C PRO A 382 -29.26 21.38 30.97
N GLU A 383 -28.66 21.51 32.16
CA GLU A 383 -27.36 22.15 32.34
C GLU A 383 -26.23 21.12 32.52
N GLU A 384 -25.00 21.60 32.40
CA GLU A 384 -23.80 20.84 32.72
C GLU A 384 -23.67 20.67 34.25
N ASN A 385 -23.01 19.60 34.71
CA ASN A 385 -22.76 19.46 36.14
C ASN A 385 -21.69 20.48 36.59
N PRO A 386 -22.00 21.39 37.53
CA PRO A 386 -21.08 22.45 37.94
C PRO A 386 -19.84 21.90 38.66
N GLY A 387 -19.96 20.78 39.39
CA GLY A 387 -18.84 20.07 40.00
C GLY A 387 -17.89 19.51 38.96
N VAL A 388 -18.42 18.92 37.88
CA VAL A 388 -17.62 18.45 36.74
C VAL A 388 -16.88 19.60 36.07
N GLN A 389 -17.57 20.69 35.73
CA GLN A 389 -16.94 21.82 35.06
C GLN A 389 -15.87 22.47 35.93
N LYS A 390 -16.15 22.63 37.23
CA LYS A 390 -15.15 23.15 38.19
C LYS A 390 -13.92 22.25 38.25
N TRP A 391 -14.11 20.93 38.30
CA TRP A 391 -12.99 19.99 38.34
C TRP A 391 -12.17 19.98 37.05
N LEU A 392 -12.83 19.92 35.88
CA LEU A 392 -12.13 19.98 34.60
C LEU A 392 -11.39 21.31 34.42
N ASN A 393 -11.95 22.43 34.87
CA ASN A 393 -11.24 23.72 34.89
C ASN A 393 -10.00 23.69 35.77
N LEU A 394 -10.09 23.08 36.96
CA LEU A 394 -8.95 22.91 37.88
C LEU A 394 -7.86 22.03 37.27
N LEU A 395 -8.24 20.90 36.67
CA LEU A 395 -7.29 20.04 35.98
C LEU A 395 -6.62 20.76 34.80
N ALA A 396 -7.34 21.65 34.10
CA ALA A 396 -6.82 22.38 32.95
C ALA A 396 -5.85 23.50 33.34
N SER A 397 -6.05 24.16 34.49
CA SER A 397 -5.17 25.24 34.97
C SER A 397 -3.81 24.73 35.42
N ASP A 398 -3.78 23.53 35.99
CA ASP A 398 -2.58 22.94 36.61
C ASP A 398 -1.81 22.02 35.64
N ALA A 399 -2.30 21.87 34.41
CA ALA A 399 -1.77 20.98 33.39
C ALA A 399 -0.80 21.67 32.42
N HIS A 400 0.18 20.90 31.92
CA HIS A 400 0.94 21.26 30.73
C HIS A 400 0.08 21.13 29.47
N PHE A 401 0.50 21.83 28.40
CA PHE A 401 -0.29 22.03 27.18
C PHE A 401 -1.03 20.78 26.65
N PRO A 402 -0.40 19.60 26.43
CA PRO A 402 -1.10 18.40 25.97
C PRO A 402 -2.25 17.94 26.87
N ARG A 403 -2.07 17.99 28.20
CA ARG A 403 -3.09 17.58 29.17
C ARG A 403 -4.22 18.62 29.23
N THR A 404 -3.92 19.91 29.09
CA THR A 404 -4.95 20.96 28.91
C THR A 404 -5.78 20.73 27.65
N GLN A 405 -5.15 20.38 26.53
CA GLN A 405 -5.87 20.07 25.27
C GLN A 405 -6.73 18.80 25.38
N LEU A 406 -6.28 17.77 26.11
CA LEU A 406 -7.10 16.60 26.43
C LEU A 406 -8.38 17.00 27.15
N ILE A 407 -8.27 17.90 28.13
CA ILE A 407 -9.41 18.35 28.92
C ILE A 407 -10.38 19.20 28.08
N TYR A 408 -9.89 20.01 27.15
CA TYR A 408 -10.77 20.71 26.20
C TYR A 408 -11.51 19.73 25.29
N LEU A 409 -10.83 18.68 24.79
CA LEU A 409 -11.48 17.62 24.03
C LEU A 409 -12.56 16.91 24.87
N VAL A 410 -12.28 16.62 26.14
CA VAL A 410 -13.28 16.05 27.07
C VAL A 410 -14.49 16.96 27.21
N LYS A 411 -14.31 18.28 27.32
CA LYS A 411 -15.43 19.22 27.38
C LYS A 411 -16.27 19.21 26.11
N ASP A 412 -15.65 19.14 24.94
CA ASP A 412 -16.37 19.02 23.66
C ASP A 412 -17.17 17.71 23.59
N MET A 413 -16.61 16.62 24.11
CA MET A 413 -17.29 15.30 24.20
C MET A 413 -18.44 15.30 25.21
N LEU A 414 -18.34 16.08 26.28
CA LEU A 414 -19.37 16.24 27.32
C LEU A 414 -20.34 17.40 27.03
N SER A 415 -20.53 17.77 25.76
CA SER A 415 -21.52 18.77 25.37
C SER A 415 -22.95 18.23 25.55
N ILE A 416 -23.85 19.00 26.16
CA ILE A 416 -25.24 18.58 26.41
C ILE A 416 -25.97 18.28 25.09
N ASP A 417 -25.74 19.08 24.03
CA ASP A 417 -26.29 18.82 22.69
C ASP A 417 -25.48 17.70 22.00
N PRO A 418 -26.10 16.55 21.63
CA PRO A 418 -25.39 15.48 20.94
C PRO A 418 -24.79 15.89 19.59
N ARG A 419 -25.34 16.91 18.93
CA ARG A 419 -24.93 17.35 17.58
C ARG A 419 -23.63 18.13 17.57
N THR A 420 -23.23 18.71 18.70
CA THR A 420 -22.00 19.48 18.86
C THR A 420 -20.82 18.60 19.29
N ARG A 421 -21.08 17.37 19.74
CA ARG A 421 -20.05 16.43 20.16
C ARG A 421 -19.19 15.99 18.96
N PRO A 422 -17.86 15.81 19.14
CA PRO A 422 -16.98 15.35 18.07
C PRO A 422 -17.30 13.90 17.68
N THR A 423 -17.02 13.52 16.44
CA THR A 423 -17.11 12.10 16.01
C THR A 423 -15.95 11.29 16.59
N ALA A 424 -16.10 9.96 16.68
CA ALA A 424 -15.01 9.07 17.10
C ALA A 424 -13.74 9.27 16.26
N GLN A 425 -13.89 9.49 14.95
CA GLN A 425 -12.77 9.81 14.05
C GLN A 425 -12.03 11.09 14.46
N LEU A 426 -12.75 12.16 14.78
CA LEU A 426 -12.12 13.40 15.23
C LEU A 426 -11.42 13.20 16.58
N VAL A 427 -12.04 12.46 17.50
CA VAL A 427 -11.45 12.09 18.78
C VAL A 427 -10.16 11.27 18.59
N THR A 428 -10.15 10.28 17.69
CA THR A 428 -8.95 9.51 17.32
C THR A 428 -7.83 10.43 16.82
N ILE A 429 -8.13 11.32 15.87
CA ILE A 429 -7.15 12.24 15.28
C ILE A 429 -6.56 13.15 16.37
N ARG A 430 -7.41 13.70 17.26
CA ARG A 430 -6.95 14.56 18.35
C ARG A 430 -6.11 13.82 19.36
N LEU A 431 -6.50 12.61 19.78
CA LEU A 431 -5.71 11.82 20.72
C LEU A 431 -4.35 11.42 20.12
N ARG A 432 -4.30 11.03 18.84
CA ARG A 432 -3.03 10.78 18.13
C ARG A 432 -2.15 12.03 18.08
N GLU A 433 -2.72 13.20 17.77
CA GLU A 433 -2.01 14.49 17.81
C GLU A 433 -1.43 14.75 19.21
N LEU A 434 -2.21 14.54 20.27
CA LEU A 434 -1.74 14.72 21.66
C LEU A 434 -0.65 13.72 22.05
N THR A 435 -0.74 12.46 21.63
CA THR A 435 0.32 11.45 21.84
C THR A 435 1.64 11.92 21.23
N LEU A 436 1.61 12.40 19.99
CA LEU A 436 2.79 12.88 19.27
C LEU A 436 3.35 14.15 19.92
N LEU A 437 2.49 15.12 20.25
CA LEU A 437 2.91 16.38 20.90
C LEU A 437 3.55 16.12 22.28
N ASN A 438 3.04 15.16 23.05
CA ASN A 438 3.61 14.82 24.35
C ASN A 438 5.02 14.21 24.22
N LEU A 439 5.19 13.22 23.33
CA LEU A 439 6.52 12.66 23.01
C LEU A 439 7.48 13.72 22.50
N MET A 440 6.98 14.61 21.64
CA MET A 440 7.81 15.64 21.06
C MET A 440 8.34 16.63 22.10
N ASN A 441 7.50 17.02 23.06
CA ASN A 441 7.91 17.89 24.16
C ASN A 441 8.98 17.22 25.04
N SER A 442 8.85 15.92 25.29
CA SER A 442 9.88 15.13 26.00
C SER A 442 11.20 15.14 25.24
N ILE A 443 11.17 14.81 23.95
CA ILE A 443 12.34 14.77 23.07
C ILE A 443 12.99 16.16 22.96
N ASP A 444 12.21 17.22 22.78
CA ASP A 444 12.70 18.60 22.71
C ASP A 444 13.46 19.01 23.97
N THR A 445 12.86 18.74 25.14
CA THR A 445 13.46 19.03 26.44
C THR A 445 14.78 18.28 26.62
N LEU A 446 14.81 16.99 26.24
CA LEU A 446 16.01 16.16 26.33
C LEU A 446 17.11 16.64 25.38
N TYR A 447 16.78 17.03 24.14
CA TYR A 447 17.74 17.60 23.21
C TYR A 447 18.31 18.93 23.71
N GLU A 448 17.49 19.78 24.34
CA GLU A 448 17.94 21.05 24.91
C GLU A 448 18.94 20.84 26.06
N ILE A 449 18.62 19.92 26.96
CA ILE A 449 19.53 19.56 28.06
C ILE A 449 20.83 18.95 27.50
N LEU A 450 20.72 17.99 26.58
CA LEU A 450 21.89 17.30 26.01
C LEU A 450 22.82 18.26 25.26
N LEU A 451 22.28 19.20 24.49
CA LEU A 451 23.09 20.19 23.76
C LEU A 451 23.76 21.22 24.66
N ASN A 452 23.17 21.52 25.82
CA ASN A 452 23.81 22.35 26.85
C ASN A 452 24.97 21.60 27.54
N GLU A 453 24.84 20.29 27.71
CA GLU A 453 25.87 19.42 28.30
C GLU A 453 26.98 19.07 27.27
N MET A 454 26.64 18.95 25.98
CA MET A 454 27.55 18.60 24.88
C MET A 454 27.08 19.24 23.54
N SER A 455 27.77 20.29 23.10
CA SER A 455 27.57 20.86 21.76
C SER A 455 28.36 20.05 20.73
N SER A 456 27.65 19.53 19.73
CA SER A 456 28.20 18.83 18.57
C SER A 456 27.37 19.18 17.34
N ALA A 457 28.03 19.56 16.24
CA ALA A 457 27.37 19.85 14.97
C ALA A 457 26.55 18.65 14.45
N GLU A 458 26.98 17.42 14.75
CA GLU A 458 26.27 16.20 14.37
C GLU A 458 24.95 16.08 15.16
N LEU A 459 24.98 16.36 16.46
CA LEU A 459 23.80 16.29 17.33
C LEU A 459 22.81 17.42 17.02
N GLU A 460 23.31 18.63 16.72
CA GLU A 460 22.50 19.77 16.27
C GLU A 460 21.81 19.46 14.93
N SER A 461 22.53 18.84 13.99
CA SER A 461 21.97 18.38 12.71
C SER A 461 20.83 17.36 12.91
N GLU A 462 21.00 16.38 13.81
CA GLU A 462 19.95 15.39 14.08
C GLU A 462 18.72 16.01 14.78
N ARG A 463 18.93 16.96 15.71
CA ARG A 463 17.84 17.74 16.31
C ARG A 463 17.08 18.54 15.25
N GLU A 464 17.79 19.19 14.33
CA GLU A 464 17.15 20.01 13.30
C GLU A 464 16.38 19.16 12.29
N ARG A 465 16.91 17.98 11.92
CA ARG A 465 16.19 16.99 11.10
C ARG A 465 14.87 16.56 11.77
N TYR A 466 14.91 16.24 13.06
CA TYR A 466 13.73 15.93 13.85
C TYR A 466 12.73 17.11 13.89
N ARG A 467 13.21 18.35 14.08
CA ARG A 467 12.37 19.55 14.10
C ARG A 467 11.68 19.83 12.77
N LEU A 468 12.39 19.63 11.67
CA LEU A 468 11.85 19.81 10.33
C LEU A 468 10.79 18.76 10.02
N TRP A 469 10.94 17.53 10.52
CA TRP A 469 9.87 16.53 10.46
C TRP A 469 8.63 16.97 11.25
N CYS A 470 8.80 17.46 12.47
CA CYS A 470 7.71 17.98 13.29
C CYS A 470 6.97 19.14 12.59
N TRP A 471 7.71 20.02 11.91
CA TRP A 471 7.11 21.10 11.10
C TRP A 471 6.37 20.56 9.87
N ALA A 472 6.96 19.60 9.17
CA ALA A 472 6.34 18.98 7.99
C ALA A 472 4.99 18.32 8.34
N GLY A 473 4.91 17.61 9.48
CA GLY A 473 3.65 17.04 9.98
C GLY A 473 2.62 18.05 10.49
N GLY A 474 2.93 19.35 10.53
CA GLY A 474 2.07 20.39 11.10
C GLY A 474 1.99 20.40 12.62
N LEU A 475 2.87 19.64 13.30
CA LEU A 475 2.93 19.52 14.75
C LEU A 475 3.65 20.72 15.40
N ARG A 476 4.58 21.36 14.68
CA ARG A 476 5.38 22.50 15.18
C ARG A 476 5.39 23.69 14.23
N LYS A 477 5.53 24.91 14.78
CA LYS A 477 5.88 26.13 14.04
C LYS A 477 7.38 26.19 13.76
N LEU A 478 7.76 26.68 12.59
CA LEU A 478 9.16 26.99 12.24
C LEU A 478 9.19 28.39 11.61
N GLY A 479 9.97 29.32 12.18
CA GLY A 479 10.07 30.69 11.67
C GLY A 479 8.76 31.50 11.69
N GLY A 480 7.79 31.14 12.55
CA GLY A 480 6.46 31.77 12.62
C GLY A 480 5.39 31.10 11.75
N GLU A 481 5.78 30.26 10.78
CA GLU A 481 4.86 29.50 9.93
C GLU A 481 4.46 28.18 10.60
N LYS A 482 3.14 27.89 10.68
CA LYS A 482 2.60 26.57 11.04
C LYS A 482 1.98 25.94 9.79
N LYS A 483 2.32 24.70 9.47
CA LYS A 483 1.53 23.90 8.51
C LYS A 483 0.26 23.37 9.19
N GLU A 484 -0.80 23.17 8.41
CA GLU A 484 -1.97 22.43 8.90
C GLU A 484 -1.55 21.01 9.30
N PHE A 485 -2.06 20.54 10.44
CA PHE A 485 -1.81 19.18 10.90
C PHE A 485 -2.26 18.21 9.83
N GLN A 486 -1.34 17.36 9.37
CA GLN A 486 -1.55 16.48 8.23
C GLN A 486 -2.39 15.26 8.66
N GLN A 487 -3.68 15.49 8.90
CA GLN A 487 -4.61 14.49 9.47
C GLN A 487 -4.59 13.18 8.68
N GLU A 488 -4.41 13.23 7.36
CA GLU A 488 -4.38 12.05 6.50
C GLU A 488 -3.20 11.12 6.77
N TYR A 489 -2.04 11.63 7.19
CA TYR A 489 -0.85 10.82 7.50
C TYR A 489 -1.05 9.94 8.71
N PHE A 490 -1.71 10.48 9.72
CA PHE A 490 -1.92 9.82 11.00
C PHE A 490 -3.32 9.23 11.11
N ARG A 491 -4.07 9.10 10.01
CA ARG A 491 -5.34 8.36 9.95
C ARG A 491 -5.11 6.85 9.93
N ASP A 492 -4.04 6.39 9.30
CA ASP A 492 -3.69 4.97 9.29
C ASP A 492 -3.12 4.53 10.65
N TYR A 493 -3.64 3.43 11.19
CA TYR A 493 -3.26 2.93 12.51
C TYR A 493 -1.81 2.42 12.51
N ASP A 494 -1.42 1.65 11.49
CA ASP A 494 -0.08 1.06 11.41
C ASP A 494 1.00 2.13 11.24
N THR A 495 0.74 3.15 10.43
CA THR A 495 1.63 4.29 10.25
C THR A 495 1.78 5.11 11.54
N PHE A 496 0.69 5.32 12.29
CA PHE A 496 0.74 5.97 13.60
C PHE A 496 1.57 5.16 14.61
N GLU A 497 1.34 3.85 14.73
CA GLU A 497 2.10 2.97 15.63
C GLU A 497 3.59 2.97 15.30
N GLN A 498 3.94 2.84 14.01
CA GLN A 498 5.34 2.92 13.57
C GLN A 498 5.97 4.28 13.91
N THR A 499 5.20 5.37 13.84
CA THR A 499 5.70 6.72 14.14
C THR A 499 6.01 6.84 15.63
N VAL A 500 5.08 6.39 16.48
CA VAL A 500 5.26 6.35 17.93
C VAL A 500 6.47 5.49 18.30
N GLU A 501 6.62 4.30 17.70
CA GLU A 501 7.76 3.42 17.93
C GLU A 501 9.10 4.12 17.62
N VAL A 502 9.19 4.81 16.49
CA VAL A 502 10.41 5.53 16.09
C VAL A 502 10.70 6.71 17.03
N LEU A 503 9.69 7.49 17.41
CA LEU A 503 9.85 8.60 18.35
C LEU A 503 10.26 8.11 19.75
N CYS A 504 9.67 7.03 20.25
CA CYS A 504 10.09 6.39 21.50
C CYS A 504 11.55 5.90 21.41
N GLY A 505 11.95 5.35 20.26
CA GLY A 505 13.34 5.01 19.97
C GLY A 505 14.27 6.23 20.07
N ILE A 506 13.89 7.36 19.46
CA ILE A 506 14.65 8.62 19.54
C ILE A 506 14.76 9.07 20.99
N ASN A 507 13.64 9.16 21.72
CA ASN A 507 13.58 9.55 23.12
C ASN A 507 14.52 8.69 23.99
N SER A 508 14.48 7.37 23.83
CA SER A 508 15.35 6.42 24.53
C SER A 508 16.84 6.65 24.21
N LYS A 509 17.18 6.88 22.94
CA LYS A 509 18.58 7.11 22.53
C LYS A 509 19.14 8.44 23.02
N VAL A 510 18.33 9.50 23.05
CA VAL A 510 18.74 10.78 23.64
C VAL A 510 18.99 10.64 25.15
N ILE A 511 18.14 9.89 25.87
CA ILE A 511 18.37 9.59 27.30
C ILE A 511 19.68 8.82 27.51
N GLN A 512 19.94 7.79 26.69
CA GLN A 512 21.18 7.00 26.75
C GLN A 512 22.41 7.87 26.50
N LEU A 513 22.39 8.69 25.44
CA LEU A 513 23.46 9.64 25.12
C LEU A 513 23.76 10.56 26.31
N ARG A 514 22.72 11.12 26.92
CA ARG A 514 22.87 11.96 28.10
C ARG A 514 23.54 11.22 29.27
N SER A 515 23.12 9.99 29.55
CA SER A 515 23.72 9.19 30.62
C SER A 515 25.21 8.89 30.39
N ILE A 516 25.61 8.71 29.13
CA ILE A 516 27.01 8.48 28.76
C ILE A 516 27.82 9.77 28.91
N VAL A 517 27.28 10.90 28.44
CA VAL A 517 27.92 12.22 28.57
C VAL A 517 28.11 12.61 30.03
N ALA A 518 27.11 12.35 30.89
CA ALA A 518 27.20 12.61 32.33
C ALA A 518 28.20 11.68 33.05
N GLY A 519 28.57 10.54 32.46
CA GLY A 519 29.41 9.51 33.08
C GLY A 519 30.84 9.38 32.57
N CYS A 520 31.23 10.06 31.48
CA CYS A 520 32.54 9.88 30.84
C CYS A 520 33.18 11.21 30.38
N GLU A 521 34.38 11.53 30.88
CA GLU A 521 35.14 12.71 30.44
C GLU A 521 35.87 12.53 29.08
N LYS A 522 35.92 11.32 28.48
CA LYS A 522 36.88 11.06 27.36
C LYS A 522 36.43 10.16 26.19
N SER A 523 35.18 9.73 26.08
CA SER A 523 34.73 8.92 24.91
C SER A 523 33.62 9.60 24.13
N ARG A 524 33.76 9.66 22.79
CA ARG A 524 32.68 10.07 21.88
C ARG A 524 31.69 8.89 21.74
N PRO A 525 30.39 9.05 22.07
CA PRO A 525 29.40 7.98 21.96
C PRO A 525 28.94 7.81 20.51
N LEU A 526 29.84 7.29 19.66
CA LEU A 526 29.63 7.18 18.21
C LEU A 526 28.48 6.22 17.87
N TYR A 527 28.33 5.13 18.62
CA TYR A 527 27.31 4.11 18.38
C TYR A 527 25.89 4.65 18.60
N GLU A 528 25.65 5.34 19.71
CA GLU A 528 24.35 5.91 20.05
C GLU A 528 23.98 7.06 19.09
N HIS A 529 24.95 7.86 18.63
CA HIS A 529 24.72 8.87 17.59
C HIS A 529 24.32 8.24 16.24
N ILE A 530 24.96 7.14 15.81
CA ILE A 530 24.58 6.43 14.57
C ILE A 530 23.16 5.87 14.66
N GLN A 531 22.79 5.33 15.82
CA GLN A 531 21.42 4.83 16.04
C GLN A 531 20.40 5.96 16.05
N LEU A 532 20.71 7.10 16.68
CA LEU A 532 19.86 8.29 16.68
C LEU A 532 19.62 8.78 15.25
N LYS A 533 20.69 8.87 14.45
CA LYS A 533 20.61 9.22 13.02
C LYS A 533 19.77 8.25 12.20
N THR A 534 19.91 6.95 12.44
CA THR A 534 19.11 5.92 11.74
C THR A 534 17.62 6.10 12.03
N LEU A 535 17.27 6.43 13.29
CA LEU A 535 15.90 6.63 13.71
C LEU A 535 15.31 7.94 13.16
N THR A 536 16.04 9.05 13.19
CA THR A 536 15.59 10.32 12.59
C THR A 536 15.44 10.20 11.07
N GLU A 537 16.32 9.47 10.38
CA GLU A 537 16.16 9.16 8.96
C GLU A 537 14.94 8.27 8.69
N LYS A 538 14.69 7.26 9.53
CA LYS A 538 13.48 6.43 9.44
C LYS A 538 12.23 7.30 9.58
N LEU A 539 12.20 8.20 10.58
CA LEU A 539 11.11 9.16 10.79
C LEU A 539 10.89 10.06 9.56
N CYS A 540 11.97 10.51 8.94
CA CYS A 540 11.94 11.33 7.73
C CYS A 540 11.37 10.57 6.51
N LYS A 541 11.65 9.28 6.38
CA LYS A 541 11.12 8.44 5.29
C LYS A 541 9.63 8.13 5.43
N MET A 542 9.05 8.36 6.61
CA MET A 542 7.63 8.09 6.87
C MET A 542 6.69 9.22 6.42
N VAL A 543 7.21 10.39 6.04
CA VAL A 543 6.42 11.43 5.35
C VAL A 543 6.46 11.17 3.83
N SER A 544 5.42 11.57 3.07
CA SER A 544 5.46 11.35 1.61
C SER A 544 6.68 11.99 0.96
N ASN A 545 7.03 11.44 -0.19
CA ASN A 545 8.12 11.90 -1.04
C ASN A 545 8.17 13.45 -1.24
N PRO A 546 7.05 14.18 -1.46
CA PRO A 546 7.05 15.65 -1.51
C PRO A 546 7.48 16.33 -0.21
N MET A 547 7.04 15.84 0.95
CA MET A 547 7.39 16.41 2.25
C MET A 547 8.80 16.03 2.67
N HIS A 548 9.24 14.81 2.35
CA HIS A 548 10.63 14.37 2.55
C HIS A 548 11.61 15.26 1.76
N PHE A 549 11.26 15.64 0.53
CA PHE A 549 12.09 16.53 -0.30
C PHE A 549 12.15 17.96 0.25
N SER A 550 10.99 18.56 0.58
CA SER A 550 10.91 19.92 1.17
C SER A 550 11.67 20.03 2.50
N MET A 551 11.60 18.97 3.31
CA MET A 551 12.30 18.85 4.59
C MET A 551 13.81 18.75 4.40
N ASN A 552 14.29 17.96 3.42
CA ASN A 552 15.72 17.82 3.12
C ASN A 552 16.31 19.11 2.54
N SER A 553 15.61 19.82 1.64
CA SER A 553 16.07 21.11 1.12
C SER A 553 16.18 22.19 2.21
N ARG A 554 15.25 22.21 3.19
CA ARG A 554 15.34 23.12 4.35
C ARG A 554 16.43 22.69 5.33
N LEU A 555 16.64 21.39 5.52
CA LEU A 555 17.72 20.85 6.34
C LEU A 555 19.09 21.26 5.79
N GLU A 556 19.28 21.19 4.47
CA GLU A 556 20.50 21.66 3.80
C GLU A 556 20.71 23.17 4.02
N LEU A 557 19.65 23.98 3.91
CA LEU A 557 19.74 25.43 4.17
C LEU A 557 20.12 25.75 5.63
N GLU A 558 19.56 25.06 6.61
CA GLU A 558 19.87 25.29 8.03
C GLU A 558 21.26 24.75 8.41
N ILE A 559 21.67 23.58 7.89
CA ILE A 559 23.04 23.07 8.07
C ILE A 559 24.05 24.05 7.47
N ASN A 560 23.78 24.61 6.29
CA ASN A 560 24.66 25.62 5.67
C ASN A 560 24.77 26.90 6.51
N LYS A 561 23.69 27.33 7.17
CA LYS A 561 23.71 28.45 8.13
C LYS A 561 24.49 28.13 9.41
N MET A 562 24.49 26.88 9.86
CA MET A 562 25.27 26.43 11.02
C MET A 562 26.77 26.36 10.69
N VAL A 563 27.13 25.87 9.49
CA VAL A 563 28.52 25.78 9.02
C VAL A 563 29.14 27.17 8.80
N THR A 564 28.36 28.12 8.26
CA THR A 564 28.82 29.51 8.02
C THR A 564 28.98 30.36 9.29
N LYS A 565 28.52 29.88 10.45
CA LYS A 565 28.74 30.52 11.76
C LYS A 565 30.00 30.02 12.50
N SER A 566 30.81 29.17 11.87
CA SER A 566 32.11 28.78 12.43
C SER A 566 33.09 29.98 12.43
N PRO A 567 33.86 30.25 13.50
CA PRO A 567 34.63 31.49 13.66
C PRO A 567 35.83 31.67 12.73
N GLN A 568 36.05 30.79 11.75
CA GLN A 568 37.30 30.73 10.98
C GLN A 568 37.25 31.39 9.59
N SER A 569 36.12 31.94 9.15
CA SER A 569 36.00 32.60 7.83
C SER A 569 36.00 34.14 7.88
N ALA A 570 36.21 34.75 9.05
CA ALA A 570 36.13 36.21 9.22
C ALA A 570 37.42 36.98 8.83
N GLU A 571 38.50 36.31 8.42
CA GLU A 571 39.78 36.97 8.07
C GLU A 571 40.07 37.07 6.56
N GLU A 572 39.39 36.33 5.68
CA GLU A 572 39.70 36.31 4.25
C GLU A 572 38.89 37.31 3.39
N GLU A 573 37.83 37.91 3.93
CA GLU A 573 36.98 38.85 3.18
C GLU A 573 37.43 40.32 3.27
N LYS A 574 38.56 40.60 3.94
CA LYS A 574 39.13 41.96 4.11
C LYS A 574 40.06 42.42 2.99
N GLU A 575 40.42 41.57 2.02
CA GLU A 575 41.42 41.93 0.99
C GLU A 575 40.90 42.19 -0.43
N ARG A 576 39.58 42.15 -0.70
CA ARG A 576 39.09 42.29 -2.10
C ARG A 576 38.21 43.50 -2.43
N THR A 577 38.04 44.47 -1.53
CA THR A 577 37.29 45.70 -1.86
C THR A 577 38.04 46.99 -1.47
N GLY A 578 39.15 47.25 -2.17
CA GLY A 578 39.78 48.57 -2.24
C GLY A 578 39.88 49.03 -3.69
N GLY A 579 38.91 49.81 -4.18
CA GLY A 579 38.97 50.28 -5.58
C GLY A 579 37.77 51.07 -6.07
N ARG A 580 37.59 52.28 -5.51
CA ARG A 580 36.95 53.51 -6.04
C ARG A 580 35.97 53.41 -7.21
N GLY A 581 34.78 53.98 -6.99
CA GLY A 581 33.67 53.99 -7.93
C GLY A 581 33.74 55.07 -9.01
N LEU A 582 32.65 55.14 -9.79
CA LEU A 582 32.06 56.33 -10.40
C LEU A 582 30.63 55.93 -10.86
N LYS A 583 29.66 56.81 -10.59
CA LYS A 583 28.21 56.64 -10.83
C LYS A 583 27.86 56.50 -12.31
N PRO A 584 26.70 55.93 -12.67
CA PRO A 584 25.97 56.34 -13.86
C PRO A 584 24.73 57.18 -13.51
N ASP A 585 24.59 58.24 -14.30
CA ASP A 585 23.49 59.17 -14.37
C ASP A 585 22.17 58.52 -14.78
N SER A 586 21.10 59.16 -14.31
CA SER A 586 19.74 59.07 -14.80
C SER A 586 19.64 59.48 -16.27
N GLN A 587 19.09 58.61 -17.12
CA GLN A 587 18.23 59.02 -18.24
C GLN A 587 17.34 57.86 -18.70
N ASN A 588 16.06 58.21 -18.87
CA ASN A 588 14.90 57.38 -19.18
C ASN A 588 15.07 56.42 -20.37
N LEU A 589 14.37 55.29 -20.30
CA LEU A 589 13.58 54.77 -21.43
C LEU A 589 12.43 53.90 -20.91
N ASP A 590 11.26 54.52 -20.88
CA ASP A 590 9.94 53.91 -20.78
C ASP A 590 9.77 52.75 -21.78
N LEU A 591 9.41 51.57 -21.28
CA LEU A 591 8.81 50.52 -22.08
C LEU A 591 7.47 50.09 -21.48
N ARG A 592 6.46 50.85 -21.88
CA ARG A 592 5.09 50.44 -22.24
C ARG A 592 4.46 49.33 -21.38
N ARG A 593 3.73 49.76 -20.36
CA ARG A 593 2.50 49.08 -19.92
C ARG A 593 1.60 48.96 -21.15
N ALA A 594 1.42 47.74 -21.64
CA ALA A 594 0.38 47.46 -22.61
C ALA A 594 -0.96 47.49 -21.88
N ASP A 595 -1.66 48.62 -22.04
CA ASP A 595 -3.11 48.71 -21.88
C ASP A 595 -3.76 47.60 -22.70
N VAL A 596 -4.26 46.56 -22.02
CA VAL A 596 -5.38 45.77 -22.54
C VAL A 596 -6.59 46.22 -21.74
N THR A 597 -7.13 47.34 -22.19
CA THR A 597 -8.44 47.87 -21.83
C THR A 597 -9.52 46.80 -21.99
N PHE A 598 -10.35 46.71 -20.95
CA PHE A 598 -11.68 46.09 -20.93
C PHE A 598 -12.43 46.33 -22.24
N SER A 599 -12.43 45.32 -23.12
CA SER A 599 -13.28 45.27 -24.33
C SER A 599 -13.79 43.86 -24.64
N ARG A 600 -13.62 42.90 -23.73
CA ARG A 600 -13.94 41.47 -23.99
C ARG A 600 -15.04 40.87 -23.13
N VAL A 601 -15.74 41.68 -22.34
CA VAL A 601 -16.99 41.26 -21.68
C VAL A 601 -18.20 41.37 -22.64
N GLU A 602 -18.09 42.15 -23.72
CA GLU A 602 -19.22 42.38 -24.64
C GLU A 602 -19.60 41.15 -25.50
N ALA A 603 -18.72 40.16 -25.65
CA ALA A 603 -19.02 38.96 -26.44
C ALA A 603 -19.77 37.85 -25.67
N ILE A 604 -19.98 37.99 -24.36
CA ILE A 604 -20.68 36.99 -23.52
C ILE A 604 -22.19 37.30 -23.41
N GLN A 605 -22.67 38.37 -24.06
CA GLN A 605 -24.07 38.83 -24.02
C GLN A 605 -25.02 38.09 -24.97
N GLN A 606 -24.88 36.78 -25.17
CA GLN A 606 -25.86 36.03 -25.98
C GLN A 606 -26.56 34.96 -25.15
N ASN A 607 -27.81 35.30 -24.78
CA ASN A 607 -28.81 34.55 -24.02
C ASN A 607 -28.68 34.59 -22.48
N GLN A 608 -28.96 35.75 -21.87
CA GLN A 608 -29.38 35.80 -20.46
C GLN A 608 -30.75 35.15 -20.31
N LYS A 609 -30.78 33.83 -20.06
CA LYS A 609 -31.99 33.13 -19.65
C LYS A 609 -32.27 33.44 -18.18
N GLN A 610 -33.53 33.65 -17.80
CA GLN A 610 -33.91 33.94 -16.41
C GLN A 610 -33.55 32.77 -15.48
N LEU A 611 -33.18 33.06 -14.23
CA LEU A 611 -32.97 32.02 -13.22
C LEU A 611 -34.31 31.36 -12.86
N CYS A 612 -34.32 30.04 -12.70
CA CYS A 612 -35.46 29.36 -12.10
C CYS A 612 -35.54 29.72 -10.60
N PRO A 613 -36.70 29.54 -9.94
CA PRO A 613 -36.87 29.88 -8.52
C PRO A 613 -35.77 29.28 -7.62
N GLN A 614 -35.42 28.00 -7.85
CA GLN A 614 -34.37 27.31 -7.08
C GLN A 614 -32.97 27.90 -7.27
N CYS A 615 -32.62 28.34 -8.48
CA CYS A 615 -31.33 28.97 -8.73
C CYS A 615 -31.30 30.45 -8.32
N ALA A 616 -32.46 31.12 -8.27
CA ALA A 616 -32.58 32.50 -7.82
C ALA A 616 -32.39 32.65 -6.30
N GLU A 617 -32.63 31.60 -5.53
CA GLU A 617 -32.39 31.55 -4.08
C GLU A 617 -30.91 31.35 -3.70
N LEU A 618 -30.03 31.12 -4.67
CA LEU A 618 -28.60 30.95 -4.41
C LEU A 618 -27.92 32.29 -4.12
N ASP A 619 -27.50 32.47 -2.87
CA ASP A 619 -26.67 33.61 -2.45
C ASP A 619 -25.20 33.40 -2.88
N LEU A 620 -24.91 33.78 -4.13
CA LEU A 620 -23.58 33.63 -4.73
C LEU A 620 -22.52 34.50 -4.03
N ASP A 621 -22.90 35.67 -3.52
CA ASP A 621 -22.00 36.54 -2.76
C ASP A 621 -21.53 35.84 -1.48
N SER A 622 -22.44 35.22 -0.72
CA SER A 622 -22.09 34.44 0.46
C SER A 622 -21.25 33.21 0.12
N ILE A 623 -21.58 32.50 -0.97
CA ILE A 623 -20.87 31.30 -1.41
C ILE A 623 -19.41 31.62 -1.78
N PHE A 624 -19.15 32.69 -2.54
CA PHE A 624 -17.82 33.00 -3.05
C PHE A 624 -16.97 33.93 -2.16
N ASN A 625 -17.57 34.59 -1.16
CA ASN A 625 -16.83 35.38 -0.15
C ASN A 625 -16.50 34.58 1.13
N ARG A 626 -16.85 33.29 1.17
CA ARG A 626 -16.63 32.45 2.34
C ARG A 626 -15.15 32.15 2.56
N LYS A 627 -14.68 32.40 3.79
CA LYS A 627 -13.27 32.19 4.19
C LYS A 627 -13.03 30.89 4.96
N ASP A 628 -14.06 30.25 5.49
CA ASP A 628 -13.91 29.08 6.36
C ASP A 628 -13.61 27.79 5.57
N PRO A 629 -12.56 27.03 5.93
CA PRO A 629 -12.24 25.75 5.31
C PRO A 629 -13.27 24.68 5.67
N THR A 630 -13.74 23.92 4.67
CA THR A 630 -14.64 22.78 4.87
C THR A 630 -14.16 21.58 4.08
N SER A 631 -13.82 20.47 4.76
CA SER A 631 -13.30 19.24 4.16
C SER A 631 -14.26 18.57 3.16
N ASN A 632 -15.56 18.58 3.46
CA ASN A 632 -16.58 17.93 2.65
C ASN A 632 -17.32 18.87 1.69
N GLY A 633 -16.97 20.17 1.67
CA GLY A 633 -17.75 21.21 0.99
C GLY A 633 -19.14 21.43 1.60
N PHE A 634 -19.63 22.66 1.56
CA PHE A 634 -20.94 23.01 2.11
C PHE A 634 -22.04 22.83 1.06
N PRO A 635 -23.09 22.05 1.34
CA PRO A 635 -24.17 21.82 0.40
C PRO A 635 -24.93 23.11 0.11
N VAL A 636 -24.95 23.49 -1.16
CA VAL A 636 -25.62 24.67 -1.71
C VAL A 636 -26.95 24.27 -2.34
N MET A 637 -27.02 23.11 -2.99
CA MET A 637 -28.24 22.56 -3.59
C MET A 637 -28.25 21.04 -3.47
N LYS A 638 -29.40 20.46 -3.14
CA LYS A 638 -29.53 19.03 -2.80
C LYS A 638 -29.94 18.11 -3.96
N THR A 639 -30.21 18.61 -5.16
CA THR A 639 -30.94 17.80 -6.16
C THR A 639 -30.32 17.81 -7.57
N TRP A 640 -29.73 16.69 -7.95
CA TRP A 640 -29.53 16.22 -9.33
C TRP A 640 -30.42 14.98 -9.54
N PRO A 641 -31.02 14.72 -10.72
CA PRO A 641 -30.89 15.44 -11.99
C PRO A 641 -31.68 16.74 -12.06
N ILE A 642 -31.10 17.76 -12.68
CA ILE A 642 -31.80 19.00 -13.00
C ILE A 642 -32.81 18.73 -14.12
N ALA A 643 -34.05 19.19 -13.96
CA ALA A 643 -35.10 19.00 -14.96
C ALA A 643 -34.67 19.57 -16.34
N LYS A 644 -34.91 18.80 -17.42
CA LYS A 644 -34.54 19.20 -18.79
C LYS A 644 -35.13 20.55 -19.21
N SER A 645 -36.34 20.86 -18.76
CA SER A 645 -36.99 22.18 -18.96
C SER A 645 -36.19 23.30 -18.29
N SER A 646 -35.67 23.07 -17.08
CA SER A 646 -34.82 24.02 -16.36
C SER A 646 -33.45 24.20 -17.02
N ILE A 647 -32.82 23.14 -17.54
CA ILE A 647 -31.55 23.24 -18.30
C ILE A 647 -31.73 24.11 -19.56
N ALA A 648 -32.89 24.04 -20.20
CA ALA A 648 -33.18 24.83 -21.40
C ALA A 648 -33.51 26.29 -21.09
N LEU A 649 -34.05 26.61 -19.91
CA LEU A 649 -34.62 27.92 -19.57
C LEU A 649 -33.89 28.69 -18.46
N CYS A 650 -32.97 28.06 -17.71
CA CYS A 650 -32.22 28.69 -16.63
C CYS A 650 -30.72 28.66 -16.88
N THR A 651 -30.08 29.84 -16.81
CA THR A 651 -28.64 30.01 -17.05
C THR A 651 -27.77 29.20 -16.09
N MET A 652 -28.09 29.22 -14.79
CA MET A 652 -27.35 28.46 -13.77
C MET A 652 -27.57 26.95 -13.94
N CYS A 653 -28.80 26.48 -14.17
CA CYS A 653 -29.08 25.07 -14.42
C CYS A 653 -28.34 24.52 -15.64
N ASN A 654 -28.24 25.33 -16.70
CA ASN A 654 -27.48 24.98 -17.90
C ASN A 654 -26.00 24.81 -17.58
N LEU A 655 -25.41 25.79 -16.90
CA LEU A 655 -24.01 25.78 -16.48
C LEU A 655 -23.68 24.59 -15.55
N LEU A 656 -24.54 24.32 -14.56
CA LEU A 656 -24.35 23.21 -13.62
C LEU A 656 -24.47 21.83 -14.27
N SER A 657 -25.31 21.70 -15.31
CA SER A 657 -25.42 20.48 -16.09
C SER A 657 -24.17 20.18 -16.89
N ASP A 658 -23.46 21.21 -17.38
CA ASP A 658 -22.22 21.05 -18.14
C ASP A 658 -21.05 20.59 -17.25
N LEU A 659 -21.14 20.76 -15.93
CA LEU A 659 -20.10 20.33 -14.99
C LEU A 659 -20.18 18.84 -14.63
N VAL A 660 -21.28 18.13 -14.91
CA VAL A 660 -21.43 16.73 -14.51
C VAL A 660 -20.72 15.81 -15.53
N PRO A 661 -19.59 15.19 -15.16
CA PRO A 661 -18.88 14.26 -16.04
C PRO A 661 -19.76 13.06 -16.37
N PRO A 662 -19.62 12.41 -17.54
CA PRO A 662 -20.49 11.33 -17.98
C PRO A 662 -20.65 10.19 -16.97
N ASN A 663 -19.56 9.82 -16.28
CA ASN A 663 -19.52 8.76 -15.27
C ASN A 663 -20.27 9.09 -13.97
N LEU A 664 -20.64 10.35 -13.74
CA LEU A 664 -21.43 10.75 -12.58
C LEU A 664 -22.91 10.96 -12.92
N ARG A 665 -23.28 10.96 -14.22
CA ARG A 665 -24.67 11.20 -14.65
C ARG A 665 -25.65 10.08 -14.27
N GLU A 666 -25.13 8.91 -13.92
CA GLU A 666 -25.91 7.73 -13.49
C GLU A 666 -26.20 7.73 -11.98
N LEU A 667 -25.69 8.72 -11.22
CA LEU A 667 -25.93 8.84 -9.78
C LEU A 667 -27.15 9.72 -9.52
N ASP A 668 -28.14 9.19 -8.81
CA ASP A 668 -29.45 9.84 -8.57
C ASP A 668 -29.45 10.86 -7.40
N ASP A 669 -28.32 11.09 -6.71
CA ASP A 669 -28.27 11.93 -5.50
C ASP A 669 -26.97 12.77 -5.38
N LEU A 670 -26.53 13.40 -6.47
CA LEU A 670 -25.41 14.34 -6.42
C LEU A 670 -25.82 15.66 -5.76
N GLN A 671 -24.98 16.16 -4.85
CA GLN A 671 -25.18 17.45 -4.18
C GLN A 671 -24.20 18.51 -4.67
N LEU A 672 -24.72 19.70 -4.97
CA LEU A 672 -23.90 20.84 -5.34
C LEU A 672 -23.31 21.44 -4.07
N ARG A 673 -21.99 21.58 -4.02
CA ARG A 673 -21.26 21.99 -2.83
C ARG A 673 -20.28 23.11 -3.13
N SER A 674 -20.10 23.98 -2.14
CA SER A 674 -19.09 25.03 -2.15
C SER A 674 -17.88 24.62 -1.32
N TYR A 675 -16.67 24.91 -1.81
CA TYR A 675 -15.40 24.51 -1.23
C TYR A 675 -14.50 25.73 -1.05
N SER A 676 -13.75 25.78 0.05
CA SER A 676 -12.67 26.75 0.22
C SER A 676 -11.38 26.22 -0.41
N SER A 677 -10.58 27.11 -1.01
CA SER A 677 -9.39 26.73 -1.78
C SER A 677 -8.25 26.09 -1.01
N SER A 678 -8.20 26.25 0.32
CA SER A 678 -7.25 25.53 1.17
C SER A 678 -7.48 24.01 1.11
N ASN A 679 -8.70 23.58 0.80
CA ASN A 679 -9.13 22.18 0.84
C ASN A 679 -9.02 21.43 -0.51
N ILE A 680 -8.61 22.09 -1.60
CA ILE A 680 -8.49 21.48 -2.96
C ILE A 680 -7.03 21.41 -3.44
N ARG A 681 -6.05 21.72 -2.55
CA ARG A 681 -4.62 21.68 -2.85
C ARG A 681 -4.10 20.31 -3.31
N GLU A 682 -4.79 19.23 -2.94
CA GLU A 682 -4.47 17.85 -3.34
C GLU A 682 -4.67 17.56 -4.84
N MET A 683 -5.46 18.39 -5.53
CA MET A 683 -5.75 18.22 -6.98
C MET A 683 -4.79 19.01 -7.89
N GLY A 684 -3.74 19.64 -7.35
CA GLY A 684 -2.71 20.35 -8.14
C GLY A 684 -3.00 21.82 -8.43
N PHE A 685 -4.04 22.41 -7.84
CA PHE A 685 -4.26 23.85 -7.87
C PHE A 685 -3.27 24.56 -6.91
N LYS A 686 -2.51 25.55 -7.40
CA LYS A 686 -1.86 26.53 -6.50
C LYS A 686 -2.96 27.20 -5.67
N SER A 687 -2.71 27.57 -4.41
CA SER A 687 -3.77 28.11 -3.55
C SER A 687 -4.36 29.39 -4.16
N ILE A 688 -5.45 29.26 -4.88
CA ILE A 688 -6.24 30.39 -5.37
C ILE A 688 -7.04 30.87 -4.17
N GLU A 689 -6.93 32.10 -3.69
CA GLU A 689 -7.78 32.57 -2.56
C GLU A 689 -9.24 32.82 -3.01
N THR A 690 -9.94 31.79 -3.46
CA THR A 690 -11.34 31.87 -3.89
C THR A 690 -12.11 30.61 -3.53
N SER A 691 -13.43 30.72 -3.36
CA SER A 691 -14.29 29.55 -3.17
C SER A 691 -14.60 28.87 -4.52
N LEU A 692 -14.75 27.55 -4.51
CA LEU A 692 -15.01 26.72 -5.68
C LEU A 692 -16.41 26.08 -5.53
N LEU A 693 -17.19 25.98 -6.59
CA LEU A 693 -18.53 25.37 -6.57
C LEU A 693 -18.55 24.13 -7.48
N GLY A 694 -18.92 22.95 -6.97
CA GLY A 694 -18.91 21.70 -7.75
C GLY A 694 -19.71 20.58 -7.10
N TRP A 695 -19.90 19.47 -7.83
CA TRP A 695 -20.69 18.32 -7.37
C TRP A 695 -19.84 17.36 -6.51
N ASP A 696 -20.13 17.23 -5.21
CA ASP A 696 -19.51 16.28 -4.27
C ASP A 696 -17.97 16.09 -4.35
N ASN A 697 -17.23 17.14 -4.74
CA ASN A 697 -15.77 17.14 -4.95
C ASN A 697 -15.33 16.23 -6.11
N ARG A 698 -16.23 15.99 -7.06
CA ARG A 698 -16.03 15.10 -8.21
C ARG A 698 -16.26 15.88 -9.50
N GLY A 699 -15.19 16.06 -10.29
CA GLY A 699 -15.26 16.74 -11.59
C GLY A 699 -14.81 18.20 -11.56
N PRO A 700 -15.12 18.99 -12.60
CA PRO A 700 -14.73 20.39 -12.71
C PRO A 700 -15.50 21.30 -11.73
N PHE A 701 -14.86 22.39 -11.29
CA PHE A 701 -15.47 23.39 -10.41
C PHE A 701 -15.81 24.68 -11.15
N LEU A 702 -16.77 25.45 -10.64
CA LEU A 702 -16.98 26.84 -11.00
C LEU A 702 -16.26 27.77 -10.03
N VAL A 703 -15.69 28.82 -10.61
CA VAL A 703 -15.10 29.94 -9.88
C VAL A 703 -15.72 31.24 -10.34
N THR A 704 -15.85 32.21 -9.45
CA THR A 704 -16.17 33.58 -9.85
C THR A 704 -14.91 34.28 -10.34
N GLN A 705 -15.01 35.04 -11.43
CA GLN A 705 -13.97 35.96 -11.88
C GLN A 705 -14.25 37.34 -11.27
N SER A 706 -13.25 37.95 -10.62
CA SER A 706 -13.37 39.35 -10.14
C SER A 706 -12.56 40.28 -11.04
N GLN A 707 -12.84 41.59 -10.99
CA GLN A 707 -12.08 42.57 -11.78
C GLN A 707 -10.60 42.64 -11.37
N ASP A 708 -10.28 42.28 -10.13
CA ASP A 708 -8.94 42.40 -9.54
C ASP A 708 -8.15 41.07 -9.49
N ALA A 709 -8.82 39.92 -9.67
CA ALA A 709 -8.19 38.61 -9.64
C ALA A 709 -8.81 37.64 -10.67
N TYR A 710 -7.95 37.05 -11.50
CA TYR A 710 -8.32 36.03 -12.49
C TYR A 710 -7.88 34.64 -12.00
N PRO A 711 -8.67 33.98 -11.13
CA PRO A 711 -8.28 32.72 -10.51
C PRO A 711 -8.05 31.59 -11.51
N VAL A 712 -8.78 31.60 -12.62
CA VAL A 712 -8.71 30.60 -13.69
C VAL A 712 -8.60 31.31 -15.04
N ARG A 713 -7.70 30.84 -15.90
CA ARG A 713 -7.55 31.36 -17.26
C ARG A 713 -8.78 31.04 -18.11
N ILE A 714 -9.35 32.07 -18.75
CA ILE A 714 -10.42 31.90 -19.74
C ILE A 714 -9.82 31.38 -21.06
N LEU A 715 -10.32 30.24 -21.54
CA LEU A 715 -9.84 29.56 -22.73
C LEU A 715 -10.66 29.98 -23.96
N LYS A 716 -9.97 30.34 -25.05
CA LYS A 716 -10.61 30.59 -26.35
C LYS A 716 -10.92 29.27 -27.05
N THR A 717 -12.17 29.04 -27.45
CA THR A 717 -12.59 27.80 -28.13
C THR A 717 -11.76 27.51 -29.39
N ASN A 718 -11.59 28.51 -30.27
CA ASN A 718 -11.02 28.30 -31.60
C ASN A 718 -9.53 28.69 -31.74
N SER A 719 -8.83 28.96 -30.63
CA SER A 719 -7.42 29.33 -30.70
C SER A 719 -6.67 28.96 -29.43
N ILE A 720 -5.50 28.36 -29.59
CA ILE A 720 -4.53 28.23 -28.50
C ILE A 720 -3.75 29.54 -28.29
N ASP A 721 -3.29 29.75 -27.06
CA ASP A 721 -2.45 30.90 -26.72
C ASP A 721 -0.98 30.55 -26.95
N TYR A 722 -0.47 30.93 -28.11
CA TYR A 722 0.91 30.63 -28.48
C TYR A 722 1.94 31.41 -27.65
N GLY A 723 1.56 32.58 -27.12
CA GLY A 723 2.44 33.37 -26.25
C GLY A 723 2.78 32.57 -24.98
N ILE A 724 1.76 32.03 -24.33
CA ILE A 724 1.94 31.19 -23.14
C ILE A 724 2.72 29.90 -23.47
N THR A 725 2.46 29.26 -24.62
CA THR A 725 3.24 28.06 -25.00
C THR A 725 4.72 28.37 -25.24
N LEU A 726 5.03 29.54 -25.79
CA LEU A 726 6.40 30.01 -25.99
C LEU A 726 7.06 30.34 -24.66
N GLU A 727 6.36 31.00 -23.73
CA GLU A 727 6.84 31.27 -22.38
C GLU A 727 7.20 29.97 -21.64
N TRP A 728 6.37 28.93 -21.72
CA TRP A 728 6.67 27.62 -21.13
C TRP A 728 7.92 26.98 -21.71
N LEU A 729 8.07 27.05 -23.03
CA LEU A 729 9.25 26.52 -23.73
C LEU A 729 10.52 27.28 -23.34
N GLN A 730 10.46 28.62 -23.38
CA GLN A 730 11.56 29.50 -23.00
C GLN A 730 11.96 29.31 -21.53
N HIS A 731 10.99 29.25 -20.63
CA HIS A 731 11.21 28.98 -19.21
C HIS A 731 11.93 27.65 -19.00
N CYS A 732 11.51 26.60 -19.68
CA CYS A 732 12.21 25.31 -19.61
C CYS A 732 13.63 25.37 -20.19
N GLN A 733 13.84 26.09 -21.29
CA GLN A 733 15.15 26.24 -21.90
C GLN A 733 16.12 27.06 -21.04
N SER A 734 15.64 28.07 -20.30
CA SER A 734 16.46 28.92 -19.43
C SER A 734 16.69 28.32 -18.04
N MET A 735 15.66 27.70 -17.45
CA MET A 735 15.71 27.23 -16.06
C MET A 735 16.11 25.75 -15.92
N HIS A 736 15.84 24.90 -16.92
CA HIS A 736 16.11 23.45 -16.85
C HIS A 736 17.30 23.03 -17.72
N THR A 737 18.30 23.89 -17.90
CA THR A 737 19.45 23.67 -18.80
C THR A 737 20.21 22.36 -18.55
N ARG A 738 20.34 21.90 -17.30
CA ARG A 738 21.06 20.66 -16.95
C ARG A 738 20.31 19.37 -17.35
N ILE A 739 18.98 19.37 -17.28
CA ILE A 739 18.15 18.16 -17.48
C ILE A 739 17.47 18.18 -18.84
N CYS A 740 17.02 19.36 -19.28
CA CYS A 740 16.33 19.59 -20.55
C CYS A 740 17.22 20.25 -21.62
N GLY A 741 18.51 20.42 -21.35
CA GLY A 741 19.47 20.99 -22.31
C GLY A 741 19.61 20.13 -23.56
N ALA A 742 19.90 20.77 -24.69
CA ALA A 742 20.22 20.05 -25.93
C ALA A 742 21.50 19.24 -25.75
N ARG A 743 21.45 17.95 -26.05
CA ARG A 743 22.65 17.09 -26.10
C ARG A 743 23.36 17.32 -27.44
N THR A 744 24.67 17.10 -27.49
CA THR A 744 25.44 17.15 -28.73
C THR A 744 24.82 16.18 -29.75
N LEU A 745 24.35 16.73 -30.87
CA LEU A 745 23.76 15.95 -31.96
C LEU A 745 24.85 15.07 -32.59
N PRO A 746 24.72 13.73 -32.61
CA PRO A 746 25.45 12.92 -33.57
C PRO A 746 25.21 13.44 -34.99
N SER A 747 26.18 13.26 -35.90
CA SER A 747 25.97 13.56 -37.31
C SER A 747 24.89 12.61 -37.87
N PHE A 748 23.66 13.09 -38.03
CA PHE A 748 22.55 12.31 -38.58
C PHE A 748 22.54 12.41 -40.11
N SER A 749 23.33 11.59 -40.77
CA SER A 749 23.29 11.50 -42.23
C SER A 749 21.97 10.92 -42.78
N PHE A 750 21.17 10.28 -41.92
CA PHE A 750 19.97 9.52 -42.32
C PHE A 750 18.63 10.19 -41.95
N LEU A 751 18.60 11.20 -41.08
CA LEU A 751 17.36 11.81 -40.60
C LEU A 751 16.77 12.73 -41.68
N LYS A 752 15.49 12.53 -42.02
CA LYS A 752 14.72 13.41 -42.92
C LYS A 752 13.71 14.23 -42.11
N LEU A 753 13.50 15.49 -42.49
CA LEU A 753 12.57 16.42 -41.84
C LEU A 753 11.64 17.04 -42.87
N ILE A 754 10.42 17.35 -42.45
CA ILE A 754 9.50 18.18 -43.24
C ILE A 754 9.86 19.64 -43.00
N ASP A 755 10.20 20.35 -44.05
CA ASP A 755 10.26 21.81 -44.05
C ASP A 755 8.84 22.38 -44.11
N CYS A 756 8.36 22.97 -43.02
CA CYS A 756 6.99 23.48 -42.92
C CYS A 756 6.70 24.66 -43.85
N ASP A 757 7.72 25.34 -44.38
CA ASP A 757 7.53 26.46 -45.30
C ASP A 757 7.34 25.99 -46.75
N THR A 758 8.16 25.03 -47.18
CA THR A 758 8.12 24.49 -48.55
C THR A 758 7.28 23.22 -48.68
N ARG A 759 6.93 22.57 -47.56
CA ARG A 759 6.29 21.24 -47.47
C ARG A 759 7.11 20.12 -48.13
N SER A 760 8.41 20.34 -48.31
CA SER A 760 9.34 19.34 -48.85
C SER A 760 9.99 18.53 -47.73
N ILE A 761 10.32 17.28 -48.02
CA ILE A 761 11.08 16.40 -47.13
C ILE A 761 12.56 16.61 -47.45
N VAL A 762 13.31 17.12 -46.48
CA VAL A 762 14.71 17.50 -46.64
C VAL A 762 15.61 16.72 -45.67
N PRO A 763 16.87 16.43 -46.03
CA PRO A 763 17.81 15.81 -45.09
C PRO A 763 18.11 16.75 -43.92
N PHE A 764 18.38 16.17 -42.75
CA PHE A 764 18.75 16.88 -41.55
C PHE A 764 20.09 17.62 -41.73
N SER A 765 20.10 18.92 -41.42
CA SER A 765 21.30 19.76 -41.49
C SER A 765 21.54 20.52 -40.18
N ASN A 766 21.50 19.82 -39.04
CA ASN A 766 21.69 20.39 -37.69
C ASN A 766 20.69 21.50 -37.30
N ASN A 767 19.50 21.50 -37.90
CA ASN A 767 18.45 22.46 -37.57
C ASN A 767 17.59 21.99 -36.39
N GLN A 768 17.01 22.94 -35.66
CA GLN A 768 16.00 22.66 -34.65
C GLN A 768 14.70 22.16 -35.28
N TYR A 769 14.11 21.12 -34.70
CA TYR A 769 12.87 20.52 -35.21
C TYR A 769 11.91 20.12 -34.08
N VAL A 770 10.64 19.97 -34.46
CA VAL A 770 9.54 19.45 -33.64
C VAL A 770 9.26 18.02 -34.04
N THR A 771 8.77 17.18 -33.13
CA THR A 771 8.24 15.84 -33.48
C THR A 771 6.74 15.78 -33.24
N LEU A 772 6.03 14.91 -33.98
CA LEU A 772 4.61 14.63 -33.77
C LEU A 772 4.42 13.20 -33.27
N SER A 773 3.56 13.02 -32.27
CA SER A 773 3.06 11.72 -31.80
C SER A 773 1.52 11.73 -31.86
N TYR A 774 0.93 10.77 -32.57
CA TYR A 774 -0.50 10.75 -32.89
C TYR A 774 -0.97 9.34 -33.28
N MET A 775 -2.31 9.13 -33.35
CA MET A 775 -2.88 7.86 -33.80
C MET A 775 -3.04 7.84 -35.33
N TRP A 776 -2.54 6.76 -35.96
CA TRP A 776 -2.58 6.59 -37.41
C TRP A 776 -3.96 6.17 -37.97
N GLY A 777 -4.90 5.69 -37.14
CA GLY A 777 -6.18 5.12 -37.58
C GLY A 777 -6.13 3.65 -38.01
N SER A 778 -7.30 3.04 -38.22
CA SER A 778 -7.47 1.65 -38.68
C SER A 778 -7.57 1.50 -40.20
N THR A 779 -7.45 2.59 -40.95
CA THR A 779 -7.40 2.51 -42.41
C THR A 779 -6.20 1.68 -42.82
N GLN A 780 -6.46 0.62 -43.58
CA GLN A 780 -5.43 -0.22 -44.21
C GLN A 780 -4.40 0.70 -44.87
N ARG A 781 -3.15 0.23 -44.95
CA ARG A 781 -2.13 0.85 -45.82
C ARG A 781 -2.78 1.05 -47.18
N ASP A 782 -3.22 2.28 -47.48
CA ASP A 782 -3.64 2.66 -48.82
C ASP A 782 -2.38 2.48 -49.66
N THR A 783 -2.33 1.32 -50.31
CA THR A 783 -1.25 0.80 -51.13
C THR A 783 -1.28 1.48 -52.51
N SER A 784 -1.85 2.68 -52.57
CA SER A 784 -2.14 3.47 -53.78
C SER A 784 -1.35 4.78 -53.86
N GLU A 785 -0.49 5.10 -52.90
CA GLU A 785 0.57 6.11 -53.07
C GLU A 785 1.95 5.44 -52.89
N SER A 786 2.27 4.51 -53.80
CA SER A 786 3.55 3.80 -53.90
C SER A 786 4.66 4.68 -54.47
N GLY A 787 4.88 5.84 -53.86
CA GLY A 787 6.06 6.67 -54.07
C GLY A 787 6.29 7.50 -52.82
N PHE A 788 7.42 7.29 -52.15
CA PHE A 788 7.92 8.23 -51.15
C PHE A 788 8.16 9.57 -51.86
N LEU A 789 7.19 10.48 -51.77
CA LEU A 789 7.27 11.78 -52.45
C LEU A 789 8.21 12.68 -51.66
N ASP A 790 9.16 13.33 -52.35
CA ASP A 790 10.02 14.37 -51.75
C ASP A 790 9.23 15.61 -51.28
N THR A 791 7.92 15.66 -51.55
CA THR A 791 7.02 16.73 -51.15
C THR A 791 5.71 16.16 -50.63
N LEU A 792 5.22 16.72 -49.53
CA LEU A 792 3.93 16.33 -48.96
C LEU A 792 2.79 16.62 -49.93
N SER A 793 1.79 15.72 -49.96
CA SER A 793 0.60 15.90 -50.79
C SER A 793 -0.16 17.19 -50.43
N ALA A 794 -0.91 17.75 -51.39
CA ALA A 794 -1.75 18.92 -51.12
C ALA A 794 -2.86 18.61 -50.09
N ASN A 795 -3.32 17.36 -50.04
CA ASN A 795 -4.42 16.88 -49.22
C ASN A 795 -3.94 16.15 -47.96
N LEU A 796 -3.27 16.87 -47.07
CA LEU A 796 -2.85 16.32 -45.78
C LEU A 796 -4.04 16.14 -44.81
N PRO A 797 -4.01 15.12 -43.93
CA PRO A 797 -4.94 15.01 -42.81
C PRO A 797 -4.84 16.21 -41.86
N ASN A 798 -5.93 16.52 -41.17
CA ASN A 798 -6.05 17.72 -40.34
C ASN A 798 -5.00 17.75 -39.23
N THR A 799 -4.74 16.63 -38.54
CA THR A 799 -3.73 16.58 -37.46
C THR A 799 -2.34 16.96 -37.97
N ILE A 800 -2.01 16.59 -39.21
CA ILE A 800 -0.72 16.91 -39.84
C ILE A 800 -0.66 18.38 -40.24
N LYS A 801 -1.73 18.91 -40.85
CA LYS A 801 -1.85 20.35 -41.18
C LYS A 801 -1.72 21.22 -39.93
N ASP A 802 -2.39 20.81 -38.86
CA ASP A 802 -2.38 21.53 -37.59
C ASP A 802 -1.01 21.46 -36.91
N ALA A 803 -0.32 20.30 -36.96
CA ALA A 803 1.04 20.17 -36.44
C ALA A 803 2.05 21.07 -37.20
N ILE A 804 1.94 21.19 -38.52
CA ILE A 804 2.72 22.14 -39.33
C ILE A 804 2.43 23.58 -38.88
N SER A 805 1.15 23.93 -38.68
CA SER A 805 0.74 25.25 -38.20
C SER A 805 1.30 25.57 -36.81
N VAL A 806 1.22 24.62 -35.87
CA VAL A 806 1.78 24.77 -34.51
C VAL A 806 3.29 24.96 -34.58
N THR A 807 3.99 24.15 -35.38
CA THR A 807 5.46 24.24 -35.56
C THR A 807 5.87 25.64 -35.99
N LYS A 808 5.23 26.18 -37.04
CA LYS A 808 5.49 27.54 -37.53
C LYS A 808 5.18 28.62 -36.48
N ARG A 809 4.08 28.47 -35.74
CA ARG A 809 3.67 29.44 -34.70
C ARG A 809 4.53 29.40 -33.45
N LEU A 810 5.22 28.28 -33.19
CA LEU A 810 6.28 28.20 -32.19
C LEU A 810 7.62 28.80 -32.67
N GLY A 811 7.67 29.36 -33.88
CA GLY A 811 8.89 29.95 -34.46
C GLY A 811 9.87 28.90 -35.00
N LEU A 812 9.43 27.66 -35.20
CA LEU A 812 10.24 26.56 -35.70
C LEU A 812 9.85 26.24 -37.15
N ARG A 813 10.82 25.75 -37.93
CA ARG A 813 10.63 25.45 -39.36
C ARG A 813 10.44 23.98 -39.66
N TYR A 814 11.10 23.10 -38.92
CA TYR A 814 11.17 21.70 -39.28
C TYR A 814 10.32 20.82 -38.36
N LEU A 815 9.64 19.85 -38.95
CA LEU A 815 8.78 18.88 -38.26
C LEU A 815 9.16 17.46 -38.68
N TRP A 816 9.22 16.55 -37.72
CA TRP A 816 9.43 15.14 -37.95
C TRP A 816 8.15 14.36 -37.66
N ILE A 817 7.76 13.51 -38.60
CA ILE A 817 6.59 12.62 -38.49
C ILE A 817 6.98 11.24 -39.01
N ASP A 818 6.88 10.23 -38.15
CA ASP A 818 7.24 8.83 -38.43
C ASP A 818 6.74 8.31 -39.79
N ARG A 819 5.46 8.54 -40.13
CA ARG A 819 4.83 8.08 -41.37
C ARG A 819 5.44 8.70 -42.64
N TYR A 820 5.96 9.92 -42.57
CA TYR A 820 6.45 10.65 -43.74
C TYR A 820 7.98 10.73 -43.79
N CYS A 821 8.64 10.74 -42.64
CA CYS A 821 10.09 10.89 -42.56
C CYS A 821 10.85 9.56 -42.61
N ILE A 822 10.17 8.42 -42.47
CA ILE A 822 10.76 7.07 -42.58
C ILE A 822 10.12 6.35 -43.76
N ASP A 823 10.92 5.90 -44.72
CA ASP A 823 10.46 4.97 -45.76
C ASP A 823 10.32 3.56 -45.17
N GLN A 824 9.09 3.22 -44.77
CA GLN A 824 8.78 1.91 -44.19
C GLN A 824 8.80 0.76 -45.20
N SER A 825 8.92 1.06 -46.51
CA SER A 825 9.09 0.05 -47.54
C SER A 825 10.54 -0.39 -47.73
N ASN A 826 11.49 0.42 -47.25
CA ASN A 826 12.91 0.14 -47.27
C ASN A 826 13.36 -0.49 -45.93
N GLU A 827 13.90 -1.70 -45.96
CA GLU A 827 14.35 -2.39 -44.74
C GLU A 827 15.49 -1.65 -44.01
N GLU A 828 16.38 -0.96 -44.73
CA GLU A 828 17.46 -0.16 -44.13
C GLU A 828 16.90 1.09 -43.43
N GLU A 829 15.88 1.73 -44.00
CA GLU A 829 15.19 2.85 -43.34
C GLU A 829 14.29 2.36 -42.19
N ALA A 830 13.68 1.19 -42.31
CA ALA A 830 12.92 0.56 -41.23
C ALA A 830 13.80 0.21 -40.01
N GLN A 831 15.09 -0.09 -40.22
CA GLN A 831 16.06 -0.23 -39.11
C GLN A 831 16.29 1.09 -38.36
N GLN A 832 15.99 2.25 -38.94
CA GLN A 832 16.03 3.55 -38.26
C GLN A 832 14.96 3.70 -37.18
N LEU A 833 13.91 2.87 -37.16
CA LEU A 833 12.98 2.77 -36.03
C LEU A 833 13.70 2.42 -34.72
N SER A 834 14.85 1.77 -34.81
CA SER A 834 15.71 1.50 -33.66
C SER A 834 16.40 2.76 -33.11
N GLN A 835 16.29 3.93 -33.75
CA GLN A 835 16.90 5.19 -33.34
C GLN A 835 15.87 6.25 -32.88
N MET A 836 14.63 5.83 -32.59
CA MET A 836 13.57 6.72 -32.11
C MET A 836 13.95 7.46 -30.82
N ASN A 837 14.81 6.88 -29.98
CA ASN A 837 15.35 7.57 -28.81
C ASN A 837 16.05 8.86 -29.17
N VAL A 838 16.89 8.82 -30.19
CA VAL A 838 17.69 9.97 -30.57
C VAL A 838 16.82 11.04 -31.22
N VAL A 839 15.83 10.64 -32.02
CA VAL A 839 14.92 11.58 -32.69
C VAL A 839 14.06 12.35 -31.69
N TYR A 840 13.37 11.67 -30.77
CA TYR A 840 12.48 12.34 -29.81
C TYR A 840 13.27 13.11 -28.75
N GLN A 841 14.40 12.59 -28.28
CA GLN A 841 15.22 13.25 -27.25
C GLN A 841 15.85 14.56 -27.73
N ASN A 842 16.21 14.67 -29.02
CA ASN A 842 16.81 15.87 -29.61
C ASN A 842 15.80 16.83 -30.24
N SER A 843 14.52 16.48 -30.29
CA SER A 843 13.48 17.43 -30.69
C SER A 843 13.40 18.59 -29.69
N ILE A 844 13.09 19.81 -30.18
CA ILE A 844 12.87 20.96 -29.30
C ILE A 844 11.66 20.70 -28.40
N ILE A 845 10.59 20.17 -29.00
CA ILE A 845 9.35 19.81 -28.34
C ILE A 845 8.61 18.77 -29.18
N THR A 846 7.86 17.91 -28.52
CA THR A 846 6.99 16.92 -29.15
C THR A 846 5.53 17.33 -29.01
N ILE A 847 4.85 17.50 -30.14
CA ILE A 847 3.41 17.68 -30.19
C ILE A 847 2.77 16.29 -30.01
N ILE A 848 1.89 16.17 -29.02
CA ILE A 848 1.19 14.92 -28.73
C ILE A 848 -0.30 15.14 -28.94
N ALA A 849 -0.89 14.43 -29.90
CA ALA A 849 -2.33 14.39 -30.13
C ALA A 849 -2.93 13.19 -29.39
N THR A 850 -3.55 13.42 -28.22
CA THR A 850 -4.23 12.34 -27.48
C THR A 850 -5.67 12.13 -27.95
N VAL A 851 -6.15 12.98 -28.84
CA VAL A 851 -7.52 13.02 -29.36
C VAL A 851 -7.60 12.49 -30.78
N GLY A 852 -8.79 11.97 -31.12
CA GLY A 852 -9.09 11.41 -32.43
C GLY A 852 -8.46 10.04 -32.65
N ASP A 853 -9.24 9.08 -33.14
CA ASP A 853 -8.74 7.73 -33.43
C ASP A 853 -7.84 7.66 -34.67
N ASP A 854 -7.83 8.72 -35.47
CA ASP A 854 -7.11 8.82 -36.73
C ASP A 854 -6.68 10.28 -37.06
N PRO A 855 -5.82 10.49 -38.06
CA PRO A 855 -5.21 11.78 -38.37
C PRO A 855 -6.16 12.81 -39.01
N SER A 856 -7.38 12.41 -39.39
CA SER A 856 -8.40 13.32 -39.92
C SER A 856 -9.02 14.20 -38.83
N TYR A 857 -8.83 13.85 -37.56
CA TYR A 857 -9.42 14.57 -36.44
C TYR A 857 -8.96 16.03 -36.39
N GLY A 858 -7.65 16.31 -36.33
CA GLY A 858 -7.11 17.66 -36.13
C GLY A 858 -6.74 17.97 -34.68
N LEU A 859 -5.96 19.02 -34.43
CA LEU A 859 -5.57 19.44 -33.08
C LEU A 859 -6.58 20.48 -32.53
N PRO A 860 -7.27 20.21 -31.41
CA PRO A 860 -8.25 21.13 -30.84
C PRO A 860 -7.67 22.52 -30.52
N GLY A 861 -8.35 23.56 -30.98
CA GLY A 861 -7.91 24.95 -30.86
C GLY A 861 -6.89 25.38 -31.91
N VAL A 862 -6.65 24.53 -32.92
CA VAL A 862 -5.80 24.80 -34.09
C VAL A 862 -6.61 24.59 -35.36
N GLY A 863 -6.32 25.40 -36.38
CA GLY A 863 -6.96 25.26 -37.69
C GLY A 863 -8.48 25.40 -37.59
N ASN A 864 -9.20 24.41 -38.11
CA ASN A 864 -10.66 24.42 -38.19
C ASN A 864 -11.35 23.71 -37.01
N ARG A 865 -10.62 23.05 -36.12
CA ARG A 865 -11.20 22.33 -34.98
C ARG A 865 -11.16 23.20 -33.72
N GLY A 866 -12.34 23.61 -33.26
CA GLY A 866 -12.48 24.21 -31.94
C GLY A 866 -12.26 23.20 -30.81
N ARG A 867 -11.78 23.69 -29.65
CA ARG A 867 -11.82 22.96 -28.38
C ARG A 867 -13.26 22.81 -27.91
N THR A 868 -13.48 21.88 -26.98
CA THR A 868 -14.67 21.93 -26.13
C THR A 868 -14.70 23.28 -25.43
N GLY A 869 -15.82 24.00 -25.57
CA GLY A 869 -15.99 25.32 -24.95
C GLY A 869 -15.87 25.21 -23.43
N GLN A 870 -15.18 26.15 -22.80
CA GLN A 870 -15.13 26.24 -21.35
C GLN A 870 -16.48 26.75 -20.84
N PRO A 871 -17.21 25.98 -20.02
CA PRO A 871 -18.47 26.42 -19.48
C PRO A 871 -18.28 27.73 -18.70
N CYS A 872 -19.00 28.77 -19.10
CA CYS A 872 -19.00 30.05 -18.41
C CYS A 872 -20.33 30.78 -18.66
N ALA A 873 -20.78 31.55 -17.68
CA ALA A 873 -21.96 32.39 -17.79
C ALA A 873 -21.95 33.53 -16.76
N ASN A 874 -22.66 34.61 -17.07
CA ASN A 874 -22.97 35.65 -16.10
C ASN A 874 -24.22 35.26 -15.32
N VAL A 875 -24.14 35.23 -14.00
CA VAL A 875 -25.27 35.03 -13.09
C VAL A 875 -25.31 36.18 -12.09
N GLY A 876 -26.27 37.09 -12.25
CA GLY A 876 -26.24 38.38 -11.55
C GLY A 876 -24.99 39.16 -11.93
N GLU A 877 -24.25 39.65 -10.92
CA GLU A 877 -22.99 40.37 -11.09
C GLU A 877 -21.75 39.45 -11.18
N HIS A 878 -21.93 38.12 -11.04
CA HIS A 878 -20.82 37.17 -11.05
C HIS A 878 -20.60 36.56 -12.44
N LEU A 879 -19.38 36.65 -12.96
CA LEU A 879 -18.92 35.85 -14.08
C LEU A 879 -18.40 34.50 -13.56
N LEU A 880 -19.20 33.45 -13.73
CA LEU A 880 -18.83 32.09 -13.32
C LEU A 880 -18.11 31.38 -14.47
N VAL A 881 -16.97 30.76 -14.16
CA VAL A 881 -16.12 30.07 -15.13
C VAL A 881 -15.69 28.71 -14.60
N SER A 882 -15.78 27.68 -15.43
CA SER A 882 -15.33 26.33 -15.09
C SER A 882 -13.81 26.20 -15.06
N THR A 883 -13.27 25.43 -14.12
CA THR A 883 -11.85 25.02 -14.08
C THR A 883 -11.47 24.05 -15.21
N MET A 884 -12.46 23.46 -15.88
CA MET A 884 -12.32 22.26 -16.73
C MET A 884 -11.82 21.04 -15.93
N GLU A 885 -11.92 19.87 -16.55
CA GLU A 885 -11.35 18.65 -15.97
C GLU A 885 -9.82 18.72 -16.01
N ASP A 886 -9.16 18.02 -15.08
CA ASP A 886 -7.71 17.88 -15.10
C ASP A 886 -7.26 17.21 -16.41
N PRO A 887 -6.41 17.88 -17.23
CA PRO A 887 -6.03 17.35 -18.53
C PRO A 887 -5.30 16.01 -18.43
N ARG A 888 -4.67 15.70 -17.29
CA ARG A 888 -4.01 14.41 -17.04
C ARG A 888 -5.01 13.26 -17.06
N MET A 889 -6.27 13.49 -16.67
CA MET A 889 -7.31 12.47 -16.72
C MET A 889 -7.68 12.10 -18.15
N HIS A 890 -7.89 13.10 -19.02
CA HIS A 890 -8.11 12.87 -20.45
C HIS A 890 -6.93 12.20 -21.13
N ILE A 891 -5.71 12.55 -20.74
CA ILE A 891 -4.50 11.94 -21.30
C ILE A 891 -4.39 10.48 -20.84
N LYS A 892 -4.61 10.17 -19.57
CA LYS A 892 -4.56 8.79 -19.03
C LYS A 892 -5.65 7.89 -19.61
N SER A 893 -6.86 8.42 -19.86
CA SER A 893 -7.96 7.67 -20.47
C SER A 893 -7.90 7.62 -22.00
N SER A 894 -7.02 8.40 -22.63
CA SER A 894 -6.89 8.42 -24.08
C SER A 894 -6.44 7.07 -24.65
N ARG A 895 -6.97 6.72 -25.83
CA ARG A 895 -6.48 5.58 -26.60
C ARG A 895 -5.01 5.72 -27.00
N TRP A 896 -4.52 6.96 -27.13
CA TRP A 896 -3.10 7.21 -27.36
C TRP A 896 -2.22 6.67 -26.21
N MET A 897 -2.65 6.81 -24.95
CA MET A 897 -1.90 6.32 -23.78
C MET A 897 -1.83 4.80 -23.70
N THR A 898 -2.79 4.09 -24.28
CA THR A 898 -2.84 2.63 -24.24
C THR A 898 -1.96 1.97 -25.28
N ARG A 899 -1.39 2.70 -26.26
CA ARG A 899 -0.58 2.10 -27.33
C ARG A 899 0.88 1.89 -26.92
N GLY A 900 1.47 0.78 -27.36
CA GLY A 900 2.88 0.45 -27.08
C GLY A 900 3.86 1.49 -27.64
N TRP A 901 3.77 1.82 -28.94
CA TRP A 901 4.68 2.75 -29.63
C TRP A 901 4.72 4.14 -28.99
N THR A 902 3.57 4.64 -28.55
CA THR A 902 3.46 5.98 -27.95
C THR A 902 4.20 6.09 -26.61
N TYR A 903 4.58 4.96 -25.99
CA TYR A 903 5.34 4.95 -24.74
C TYR A 903 6.71 5.58 -24.92
N GLN A 904 7.49 5.06 -25.88
CA GLN A 904 8.83 5.55 -26.12
C GLN A 904 8.82 6.97 -26.71
N GLU A 905 7.84 7.27 -27.57
CA GLU A 905 7.64 8.62 -28.14
C GLU A 905 7.50 9.65 -27.02
N ALA A 906 6.63 9.37 -26.03
CA ALA A 906 6.42 10.26 -24.91
C ALA A 906 7.60 10.27 -23.93
N LEU A 907 8.04 9.09 -23.48
CA LEU A 907 9.05 8.95 -22.44
C LEU A 907 10.38 9.60 -22.85
N LEU A 908 10.76 9.49 -24.13
CA LEU A 908 12.04 9.98 -24.65
C LEU A 908 11.98 11.46 -25.06
N SER A 909 10.79 12.04 -25.14
CA SER A 909 10.60 13.47 -25.41
C SER A 909 10.98 14.31 -24.20
N THR A 910 11.97 15.20 -24.38
CA THR A 910 12.45 16.11 -23.33
C THR A 910 11.39 17.15 -22.94
N ARG A 911 10.56 17.57 -23.90
CA ARG A 911 9.44 18.51 -23.74
C ARG A 911 8.24 18.02 -24.55
N ARG A 912 7.04 18.13 -23.99
CA ARG A 912 5.80 17.62 -24.57
C ARG A 912 4.75 18.72 -24.54
N LEU A 913 4.10 18.94 -25.67
CA LEU A 913 2.91 19.78 -25.79
C LEU A 913 1.74 18.89 -26.18
N ILE A 914 0.91 18.58 -25.19
CA ILE A 914 -0.13 17.56 -25.26
C ILE A 914 -1.49 18.23 -25.50
N PHE A 915 -2.16 17.86 -26.59
CA PHE A 915 -3.45 18.39 -27.00
C PHE A 915 -4.57 17.42 -26.59
N THR A 916 -5.48 17.90 -25.74
CA THR A 916 -6.75 17.24 -25.42
C THR A 916 -7.92 18.02 -26.06
N ASP A 917 -9.14 17.47 -26.02
CA ASP A 917 -10.31 18.16 -26.57
C ASP A 917 -10.63 19.45 -25.81
N GLN A 918 -10.27 19.51 -24.53
CA GLN A 918 -10.56 20.64 -23.64
C GLN A 918 -9.39 21.62 -23.51
N GLN A 919 -8.16 21.12 -23.42
CA GLN A 919 -7.00 21.90 -22.95
C GLN A 919 -5.70 21.50 -23.66
N VAL A 920 -4.70 22.36 -23.56
CA VAL A 920 -3.32 22.06 -23.97
C VAL A 920 -2.46 22.01 -22.72
N TYR A 921 -1.74 20.91 -22.54
CA TYR A 921 -0.92 20.60 -21.38
C TYR A 921 0.55 20.55 -21.78
N TYR A 922 1.42 21.18 -21.00
CA TYR A 922 2.85 21.20 -21.23
C TYR A 922 3.59 20.46 -20.11
N GLU A 923 4.56 19.63 -20.50
CA GLU A 923 5.39 18.87 -19.56
C GLU A 923 6.83 18.76 -20.07
N CYS A 924 7.82 18.76 -19.18
CA CYS A 924 9.23 18.54 -19.53
C CYS A 924 9.95 17.77 -18.40
N TYR A 925 11.13 17.21 -18.67
CA TYR A 925 11.88 16.43 -17.67
C TYR A 925 12.24 17.18 -16.39
N GLY A 926 12.44 18.50 -16.49
CA GLY A 926 12.90 19.35 -15.40
C GLY A 926 11.80 19.98 -14.55
N HIS A 927 10.52 19.78 -14.91
CA HIS A 927 9.39 20.33 -14.15
C HIS A 927 9.23 19.56 -12.82
N ARG A 928 10.10 19.86 -11.84
CA ARG A 928 10.02 19.37 -10.47
C ARG A 928 9.33 20.41 -9.60
N ASP A 929 8.04 20.64 -9.87
CA ASP A 929 7.23 21.40 -8.90
C ASP A 929 6.72 20.38 -7.88
N GLU A 930 7.02 20.58 -6.60
CA GLU A 930 6.89 19.61 -5.48
C GLU A 930 5.45 19.06 -5.28
N LYS A 931 4.47 19.55 -6.04
CA LYS A 931 3.04 19.18 -5.99
C LYS A 931 2.47 18.73 -7.34
N PHE A 932 3.29 18.59 -8.38
CA PHE A 932 2.86 18.20 -9.71
C PHE A 932 3.33 16.77 -10.04
N ILE A 933 2.45 15.78 -9.88
CA ILE A 933 2.69 14.45 -10.45
C ILE A 933 2.46 14.58 -11.96
N GLY A 934 3.56 14.65 -12.70
CA GLY A 934 3.57 14.54 -14.16
C GLY A 934 2.97 13.23 -14.65
N ILE A 935 2.59 13.18 -15.92
CA ILE A 935 2.06 11.97 -16.57
C ILE A 935 3.20 11.00 -16.84
N PHE A 936 4.40 11.53 -17.10
CA PHE A 936 5.60 10.76 -17.37
C PHE A 936 6.69 11.08 -16.33
N PRO A 937 7.64 10.16 -16.09
CA PRO A 937 8.71 10.37 -15.13
C PRO A 937 9.51 11.65 -15.39
N THR A 938 9.86 12.35 -14.30
CA THR A 938 10.87 13.42 -14.36
C THR A 938 12.24 12.78 -14.63
N ASN A 939 13.13 13.47 -15.36
CA ASN A 939 14.40 12.93 -15.87
C ASN A 939 14.29 11.83 -16.96
N GLY A 940 13.14 11.63 -17.59
CA GLY A 940 13.00 10.75 -18.77
C GLY A 940 13.04 9.27 -18.43
N VAL A 941 14.02 8.53 -18.95
CA VAL A 941 14.08 7.06 -18.76
C VAL A 941 14.45 6.65 -17.33
N GLY A 942 15.02 7.55 -16.53
CA GLY A 942 15.37 7.29 -15.13
C GLY A 942 16.77 7.78 -14.77
N SER A 943 17.12 7.68 -13.48
CA SER A 943 18.43 8.08 -12.94
C SER A 943 19.26 6.90 -12.42
N SER A 944 18.68 5.70 -12.31
CA SER A 944 19.35 4.45 -11.90
C SER A 944 19.25 3.37 -12.98
N PRO A 945 20.27 2.50 -13.16
CA PRO A 945 20.20 1.36 -14.10
C PRO A 945 19.00 0.44 -13.86
N TRP A 946 18.59 0.31 -12.59
CA TRP A 946 17.49 -0.55 -12.17
C TRP A 946 16.11 -0.03 -12.59
N GLU A 947 15.97 1.27 -12.91
CA GLU A 947 14.69 1.81 -13.38
C GLU A 947 14.25 1.22 -14.73
N ILE A 948 15.16 0.54 -15.46
CA ILE A 948 14.80 -0.17 -16.69
C ILE A 948 13.70 -1.21 -16.46
N THR A 949 13.67 -1.87 -15.28
CA THR A 949 12.62 -2.84 -14.95
C THR A 949 11.28 -2.12 -14.85
N LEU A 950 11.21 -1.01 -14.13
CA LEU A 950 10.01 -0.16 -14.04
C LEU A 950 9.52 0.29 -15.42
N ARG A 951 10.44 0.70 -16.31
CA ARG A 951 10.08 1.11 -17.67
C ARG A 951 9.49 -0.05 -18.49
N ILE A 952 10.02 -1.27 -18.33
CA ILE A 952 9.47 -2.47 -18.97
C ILE A 952 8.09 -2.82 -18.37
N GLU A 953 7.91 -2.72 -17.05
CA GLU A 953 6.63 -2.97 -16.38
C GLU A 953 5.53 -1.98 -16.82
N GLU A 954 5.84 -0.70 -16.91
CA GLU A 954 4.93 0.33 -17.43
C GLU A 954 4.58 0.09 -18.91
N TYR A 955 5.58 -0.27 -19.73
CA TYR A 955 5.38 -0.58 -21.14
C TYR A 955 4.48 -1.80 -21.35
N THR A 956 4.69 -2.89 -20.61
CA THR A 956 3.94 -4.15 -20.79
C THR A 956 2.47 -4.06 -20.39
N LYS A 957 2.05 -2.96 -19.74
CA LYS A 957 0.64 -2.62 -19.49
C LYS A 957 -0.07 -2.08 -20.74
N ARG A 958 0.67 -1.74 -21.80
CA ARG A 958 0.15 -1.16 -23.04
C ARG A 958 -0.23 -2.23 -24.06
N SER A 959 -1.13 -1.86 -24.96
CA SER A 959 -1.66 -2.68 -26.04
C SER A 959 -0.81 -2.54 -27.30
N LEU A 960 -0.57 -3.66 -27.96
CA LEU A 960 0.09 -3.74 -29.26
C LEU A 960 -0.91 -4.18 -30.31
N THR A 961 -0.87 -3.55 -31.49
CA THR A 961 -1.66 -4.00 -32.65
C THR A 961 -1.08 -5.29 -33.23
N TYR A 962 0.25 -5.38 -33.30
CA TYR A 962 0.97 -6.55 -33.79
C TYR A 962 1.94 -7.05 -32.73
N ASP A 963 1.90 -8.34 -32.43
CA ASP A 963 2.81 -8.98 -31.48
C ASP A 963 4.29 -8.79 -31.85
N SER A 964 4.59 -8.70 -33.15
CA SER A 964 5.93 -8.44 -33.70
C SER A 964 6.55 -7.13 -33.23
N ASP A 965 5.75 -6.19 -32.74
CA ASP A 965 6.21 -4.87 -32.32
C ASP A 965 6.68 -4.84 -30.86
N THR A 966 6.49 -5.94 -30.11
CA THR A 966 6.73 -5.95 -28.67
C THR A 966 8.12 -5.50 -28.23
N LEU A 967 9.16 -5.78 -29.02
CA LEU A 967 10.51 -5.30 -28.74
C LEU A 967 10.77 -3.95 -29.43
N LYS A 968 10.31 -3.79 -30.68
CA LYS A 968 10.54 -2.59 -31.50
C LYS A 968 9.97 -1.32 -30.86
N ALA A 969 8.80 -1.43 -30.24
CA ALA A 969 8.09 -0.29 -29.64
C ALA A 969 8.67 0.20 -28.30
N ILE A 970 9.64 -0.51 -27.70
CA ILE A 970 10.39 -0.06 -26.52
C ILE A 970 11.89 0.07 -26.79
N LEU A 971 12.38 -0.34 -27.96
CA LEU A 971 13.81 -0.43 -28.25
C LEU A 971 14.54 0.91 -28.05
N GLY A 972 13.90 2.04 -28.33
CA GLY A 972 14.47 3.36 -28.04
C GLY A 972 14.71 3.57 -26.54
N VAL A 973 13.79 3.15 -25.68
CA VAL A 973 13.96 3.24 -24.23
C VAL A 973 15.14 2.38 -23.77
N LEU A 974 15.24 1.14 -24.27
CA LEU A 974 16.36 0.25 -23.94
C LEU A 974 17.71 0.85 -24.39
N LYS A 975 17.77 1.39 -25.61
CA LYS A 975 18.97 2.09 -26.11
C LYS A 975 19.30 3.36 -25.34
N ALA A 976 18.31 4.03 -24.76
CA ALA A 976 18.55 5.19 -23.91
C ALA A 976 19.19 4.79 -22.57
N PHE A 977 18.99 3.57 -22.07
CA PHE A 977 19.78 3.02 -20.96
C PHE A 977 21.16 2.52 -21.40
N GLU A 978 21.31 2.04 -22.64
CA GLU A 978 22.63 1.68 -23.17
C GLU A 978 23.54 2.92 -23.33
N ASN A 979 22.98 4.01 -23.86
CA ASN A 979 23.72 5.22 -24.28
C ASN A 979 23.54 6.43 -23.34
N GLY A 980 22.80 6.29 -22.24
CA GLY A 980 22.31 7.40 -21.41
C GLY A 980 23.31 7.94 -20.39
N VAL A 981 22.85 8.83 -19.51
CA VAL A 981 23.61 9.29 -18.32
C VAL A 981 23.85 8.11 -17.36
N VAL A 982 22.91 7.17 -17.37
CA VAL A 982 22.95 5.87 -16.72
C VAL A 982 23.58 4.87 -17.70
N GLN A 983 24.86 5.00 -18.02
CA GLN A 983 25.52 4.11 -18.98
C GLN A 983 25.55 2.66 -18.46
N GLY A 984 25.37 1.69 -19.36
CA GLY A 984 25.86 0.32 -19.15
C GLY A 984 24.83 -0.81 -19.08
N VAL A 985 23.52 -0.55 -19.26
CA VAL A 985 22.52 -1.63 -19.26
C VAL A 985 22.24 -2.10 -20.68
N ARG A 986 22.85 -3.22 -21.06
CA ARG A 986 22.56 -3.92 -22.32
C ARG A 986 21.35 -4.83 -22.18
N HIS A 987 20.83 -5.36 -23.28
CA HIS A 987 19.74 -6.34 -23.23
C HIS A 987 19.88 -7.45 -24.26
N CYS A 988 19.33 -8.62 -23.98
CA CYS A 988 19.20 -9.70 -24.97
C CYS A 988 17.73 -10.05 -25.15
N TRP A 989 17.20 -9.88 -26.37
CA TRP A 989 15.76 -10.02 -26.66
C TRP A 989 14.86 -9.26 -25.66
N GLY A 990 15.27 -8.07 -25.22
CA GLY A 990 14.56 -7.23 -24.23
C GLY A 990 14.85 -7.56 -22.76
N VAL A 991 15.48 -8.70 -22.44
CA VAL A 991 15.90 -9.01 -21.06
C VAL A 991 17.11 -8.17 -20.69
N PRO A 992 17.03 -7.30 -19.66
CA PRO A 992 18.13 -6.41 -19.29
C PRO A 992 19.28 -7.17 -18.62
N ILE A 993 20.51 -6.73 -18.88
CA ILE A 993 21.73 -7.19 -18.21
C ILE A 993 22.05 -6.16 -17.13
N LEU A 994 21.60 -6.43 -15.91
CA LEU A 994 21.59 -5.45 -14.81
C LEU A 994 22.96 -5.35 -14.12
N PRO A 995 23.47 -4.14 -13.84
CA PRO A 995 24.71 -3.99 -13.11
C PRO A 995 24.53 -4.39 -11.64
N LEU A 996 25.40 -5.28 -11.16
CA LEU A 996 25.43 -5.73 -9.76
C LEU A 996 26.63 -5.10 -9.04
N PRO A 997 26.42 -4.49 -7.86
CA PRO A 997 27.52 -3.88 -7.09
C PRO A 997 28.42 -4.94 -6.45
N ASP A 998 29.70 -4.61 -6.30
CA ASP A 998 30.69 -5.42 -5.58
C ASP A 998 30.39 -5.47 -4.07
N ARG A 999 30.55 -6.64 -3.44
CA ARG A 999 30.29 -6.85 -2.00
C ARG A 999 31.34 -6.13 -1.13
N ASP A 1000 32.59 -6.00 -1.60
CA ASP A 1000 33.71 -5.51 -0.76
C ASP A 1000 33.90 -3.99 -0.78
N LEU A 1001 33.37 -3.28 -1.78
CA LEU A 1001 33.46 -1.82 -1.86
C LEU A 1001 32.65 -1.07 -0.79
N PHE A 1002 31.68 -1.73 -0.14
CA PHE A 1002 30.88 -1.10 0.92
C PHE A 1002 31.64 -0.94 2.24
N SER A 1003 32.75 -1.67 2.45
CA SER A 1003 33.64 -1.42 3.58
C SER A 1003 34.49 -0.15 3.43
N ASN A 1004 34.63 0.36 2.20
CA ASN A 1004 35.52 1.49 1.88
C ASN A 1004 34.79 2.73 1.32
N LEU A 1005 33.48 2.67 1.07
CA LEU A 1005 32.65 3.79 0.58
C LEU A 1005 32.15 4.74 1.69
N GLU A 1006 32.64 4.60 2.93
CA GLU A 1006 32.43 5.57 4.02
C GLU A 1006 33.20 6.89 3.83
N ARG A 1007 33.92 7.07 2.73
CA ARG A 1007 34.46 8.39 2.32
C ARG A 1007 33.55 9.02 1.27
N ARG A 1008 32.80 10.04 1.68
CA ARG A 1008 32.05 10.93 0.79
C ARG A 1008 33.01 11.58 -0.23
N PRO A 1009 32.62 11.74 -1.51
CA PRO A 1009 33.15 12.80 -2.35
C PRO A 1009 32.61 14.15 -1.87
N ASP A 1010 33.46 15.17 -1.90
CA ASP A 1010 33.18 16.55 -1.51
C ASP A 1010 32.00 17.17 -2.30
N PRO A 1011 31.14 18.03 -1.71
CA PRO A 1011 30.02 18.66 -2.42
C PRO A 1011 30.40 19.89 -3.26
N GLU A 1012 31.66 20.32 -3.24
CA GLU A 1012 32.13 21.44 -4.04
C GLU A 1012 32.77 20.93 -5.34
N PHE A 1013 32.38 21.54 -6.47
CA PHE A 1013 32.84 21.31 -7.85
C PHE A 1013 32.13 20.22 -8.69
N PRO A 1014 31.05 20.58 -9.42
CA PRO A 1014 30.69 19.86 -10.64
C PRO A 1014 31.60 20.34 -11.78
N HIS A 1015 32.87 19.94 -11.76
CA HIS A 1015 33.72 20.05 -12.94
C HIS A 1015 33.34 18.92 -13.91
N ILE A 1016 32.74 19.31 -15.04
CA ILE A 1016 32.85 18.56 -16.28
C ILE A 1016 34.34 18.57 -16.64
N SER A 1017 35.05 17.52 -16.27
CA SER A 1017 36.25 17.12 -16.97
C SER A 1017 35.83 16.08 -18.01
N ASN A 1018 36.28 16.26 -19.25
CA ASN A 1018 36.21 15.26 -20.31
C ASN A 1018 37.15 14.07 -19.99
N ASN A 1019 36.98 13.44 -18.83
CA ASN A 1019 37.75 12.28 -18.40
C ASN A 1019 36.85 11.06 -18.27
N GLN A 1020 37.37 9.95 -18.79
CA GLN A 1020 36.73 8.68 -19.09
C GLN A 1020 36.29 7.85 -17.87
N ASN A 1021 36.12 8.45 -16.69
CA ASN A 1021 35.98 7.70 -15.44
C ASN A 1021 34.64 8.01 -14.78
N ASN A 1022 33.60 7.31 -15.24
CA ASN A 1022 32.36 7.13 -14.51
C ASN A 1022 32.70 6.30 -13.24
N PRO A 1023 32.25 6.67 -12.02
CA PRO A 1023 32.53 5.87 -10.81
C PRO A 1023 31.91 4.46 -10.87
N TYR A 1024 31.01 4.20 -11.83
CA TYR A 1024 30.52 2.85 -12.16
C TYR A 1024 31.41 2.08 -13.15
N THR A 1025 32.47 2.66 -13.71
CA THR A 1025 33.32 2.01 -14.74
C THR A 1025 34.73 1.61 -14.28
N GLU A 1026 35.17 1.97 -13.08
CA GLU A 1026 36.54 1.65 -12.60
C GLU A 1026 36.62 0.93 -11.24
N SER A 1027 35.52 0.37 -10.75
CA SER A 1027 35.59 -0.70 -9.76
C SER A 1027 35.68 -2.01 -10.52
N ARG A 1028 36.78 -2.74 -10.35
CA ARG A 1028 36.90 -4.14 -10.80
C ARG A 1028 35.73 -4.90 -10.16
N THR A 1029 34.71 -5.20 -10.94
CA THR A 1029 33.58 -6.02 -10.52
C THR A 1029 34.06 -7.46 -10.39
N ASP A 1030 34.14 -7.99 -9.16
CA ASP A 1030 34.38 -9.43 -8.97
C ASP A 1030 33.17 -10.29 -9.39
N CYS A 1031 32.04 -9.68 -9.78
CA CYS A 1031 30.90 -10.35 -10.43
C CYS A 1031 30.91 -10.15 -11.96
N PRO A 1032 30.91 -11.23 -12.77
CA PRO A 1032 30.88 -11.12 -14.23
C PRO A 1032 29.53 -10.56 -14.74
N PRO A 1033 29.49 -9.83 -15.87
CA PRO A 1033 28.24 -9.27 -16.40
C PRO A 1033 27.18 -10.33 -16.76
N SER A 1034 27.58 -11.58 -16.95
CA SER A 1034 26.68 -12.74 -17.09
C SER A 1034 25.74 -12.90 -15.89
N THR A 1035 26.19 -12.53 -14.69
CA THR A 1035 25.38 -12.54 -13.48
C THR A 1035 24.21 -11.56 -13.54
N GLY A 1036 24.45 -10.37 -14.11
CA GLY A 1036 23.42 -9.35 -14.33
C GLY A 1036 22.30 -9.80 -15.26
N PHE A 1037 22.60 -10.70 -16.20
CA PHE A 1037 21.60 -11.31 -17.08
C PHE A 1037 20.63 -12.22 -16.31
N PHE A 1038 21.08 -12.93 -15.28
CA PHE A 1038 20.20 -13.77 -14.46
C PHE A 1038 19.21 -12.94 -13.64
N ALA A 1039 19.64 -11.82 -13.06
CA ALA A 1039 18.72 -10.86 -12.44
C ALA A 1039 17.67 -10.35 -13.44
N GLY A 1040 18.07 -10.12 -14.69
CA GLY A 1040 17.17 -9.81 -15.80
C GLY A 1040 16.12 -10.89 -16.07
N LEU A 1041 16.45 -12.18 -15.92
CA LEU A 1041 15.52 -13.31 -16.15
C LEU A 1041 14.46 -13.49 -15.06
N CYS A 1042 14.63 -12.84 -13.90
CA CYS A 1042 13.78 -13.01 -12.72
C CYS A 1042 12.49 -12.18 -12.73
N TRP A 1043 11.90 -11.99 -13.91
CA TRP A 1043 10.57 -11.39 -14.05
C TRP A 1043 9.46 -12.42 -13.80
N GLY A 1044 8.26 -11.98 -13.42
CA GLY A 1044 7.05 -12.80 -13.37
C GLY A 1044 5.92 -12.15 -14.17
N LEU A 1045 4.84 -12.89 -14.44
CA LEU A 1045 3.60 -12.30 -14.97
C LEU A 1045 2.59 -12.09 -13.85
N GLU A 1046 1.91 -10.95 -13.83
CA GLU A 1046 0.80 -10.68 -12.89
C GLU A 1046 -0.32 -11.71 -13.06
N LYS A 1047 -0.58 -12.10 -14.31
CA LYS A 1047 -1.54 -13.15 -14.70
C LYS A 1047 -0.96 -13.97 -15.84
N PRO A 1048 -1.25 -15.28 -15.90
CA PRO A 1048 -0.77 -16.12 -16.99
C PRO A 1048 -1.30 -15.58 -18.31
N SER A 1049 -0.49 -15.62 -19.38
CA SER A 1049 -0.83 -14.95 -20.63
C SER A 1049 -0.57 -15.80 -21.87
N ARG A 1050 -0.99 -15.28 -23.03
CA ARG A 1050 -0.78 -15.90 -24.32
C ARG A 1050 0.68 -15.75 -24.76
N ARG A 1051 1.23 -16.83 -25.31
CA ARG A 1051 2.54 -16.85 -25.95
C ARG A 1051 2.53 -16.07 -27.28
N ARG A 1052 3.54 -15.22 -27.49
CA ARG A 1052 3.88 -14.58 -28.78
C ARG A 1052 4.83 -15.49 -29.55
N LEU A 1053 4.46 -15.83 -30.77
CA LEU A 1053 5.30 -16.61 -31.67
C LEU A 1053 6.37 -15.71 -32.29
N GLY A 1054 7.56 -16.25 -32.54
CA GLY A 1054 8.70 -15.50 -33.09
C GLY A 1054 9.51 -14.69 -32.07
N PHE A 1055 9.31 -14.95 -30.77
CA PHE A 1055 10.13 -14.41 -29.68
C PHE A 1055 10.50 -15.52 -28.70
N PRO A 1056 11.60 -15.42 -27.94
CA PRO A 1056 12.04 -16.46 -27.02
C PRO A 1056 11.16 -16.62 -25.78
N SER A 1057 11.10 -17.84 -25.22
CA SER A 1057 10.25 -18.18 -24.07
C SER A 1057 10.73 -17.58 -22.77
N TRP A 1058 12.04 -17.48 -22.66
CA TRP A 1058 12.75 -16.95 -21.51
C TRP A 1058 12.75 -15.42 -21.45
N SER A 1059 12.41 -14.76 -22.56
CA SER A 1059 12.22 -13.32 -22.60
C SER A 1059 10.77 -12.94 -22.34
N TRP A 1060 10.57 -11.84 -21.62
CA TRP A 1060 9.24 -11.27 -21.43
C TRP A 1060 8.58 -10.84 -22.75
N THR A 1061 9.37 -10.57 -23.80
CA THR A 1061 8.87 -10.28 -25.16
C THR A 1061 8.06 -11.44 -25.73
N GLY A 1062 8.34 -12.68 -25.29
CA GLY A 1062 7.59 -13.86 -25.64
C GLY A 1062 6.14 -13.89 -25.13
N TRP A 1063 5.70 -12.96 -24.28
CA TRP A 1063 4.43 -13.10 -23.56
C TRP A 1063 3.57 -11.84 -23.57
N ALA A 1064 2.27 -11.98 -23.87
CA ALA A 1064 1.32 -10.87 -23.95
C ALA A 1064 0.89 -10.28 -22.59
N GLY A 1065 1.47 -10.75 -21.48
CA GLY A 1065 1.07 -10.39 -20.13
C GLY A 1065 1.81 -9.20 -19.56
N ARG A 1066 1.29 -8.68 -18.44
CA ARG A 1066 1.94 -7.64 -17.64
C ARG A 1066 3.05 -8.26 -16.82
N VAL A 1067 4.22 -7.66 -16.90
CA VAL A 1067 5.45 -8.16 -16.27
C VAL A 1067 5.66 -7.45 -14.94
N SER A 1068 6.25 -8.13 -13.96
CA SER A 1068 6.71 -7.54 -12.71
C SER A 1068 7.98 -8.23 -12.20
N TRP A 1069 8.98 -7.45 -11.78
CA TRP A 1069 10.12 -7.89 -10.97
C TRP A 1069 9.72 -7.75 -9.50
N GLN A 1070 9.42 -8.88 -8.85
CA GLN A 1070 8.78 -8.96 -7.54
C GLN A 1070 9.69 -8.58 -6.34
N MET A 1071 10.76 -7.79 -6.56
CA MET A 1071 11.76 -7.39 -5.56
C MET A 1071 12.26 -5.96 -5.78
N GLU A 1072 12.48 -5.23 -4.68
CA GLU A 1072 13.12 -3.92 -4.68
C GLU A 1072 14.65 -4.04 -4.86
N GLU A 1073 15.31 -2.98 -5.36
CA GLU A 1073 16.77 -2.94 -5.62
C GLU A 1073 17.61 -3.40 -4.41
N ALA A 1074 17.21 -3.03 -3.19
CA ALA A 1074 17.92 -3.41 -1.97
C ALA A 1074 17.89 -4.92 -1.70
N GLN A 1075 16.84 -5.62 -2.13
CA GLN A 1075 16.70 -7.05 -1.94
C GLN A 1075 17.55 -7.83 -2.95
N TRP A 1076 17.75 -7.31 -4.17
CA TRP A 1076 18.66 -7.90 -5.17
C TRP A 1076 20.11 -7.97 -4.69
N LYS A 1077 20.53 -7.02 -3.84
CA LYS A 1077 21.88 -6.99 -3.24
C LYS A 1077 22.13 -8.13 -2.24
N SER A 1078 21.07 -8.81 -1.79
CA SER A 1078 21.16 -9.95 -0.87
C SER A 1078 21.22 -11.31 -1.58
N VAL A 1079 20.93 -11.36 -2.89
CA VAL A 1079 20.99 -12.60 -3.68
C VAL A 1079 22.43 -12.90 -4.04
N ASP A 1080 22.96 -13.99 -3.51
CA ASP A 1080 24.27 -14.51 -3.89
C ASP A 1080 24.14 -15.26 -5.22
N PHE A 1081 24.83 -14.84 -6.27
CA PHE A 1081 24.80 -15.52 -7.57
C PHE A 1081 26.08 -16.32 -7.76
N ASN A 1082 25.96 -17.62 -8.10
CA ASN A 1082 27.11 -18.54 -8.14
C ASN A 1082 28.03 -18.31 -9.35
N LEU A 1083 29.35 -18.32 -9.13
CA LEU A 1083 30.41 -18.31 -10.16
C LEU A 1083 30.40 -19.54 -11.09
N LYS A 1084 29.65 -20.60 -10.76
CA LYS A 1084 29.50 -21.81 -11.61
C LYS A 1084 28.35 -21.75 -12.62
N ILE A 1085 27.54 -20.68 -12.62
CA ILE A 1085 26.46 -20.52 -13.59
C ILE A 1085 27.03 -19.88 -14.86
N ASN A 1086 26.93 -20.57 -15.99
CA ASN A 1086 27.34 -20.06 -17.29
C ASN A 1086 26.14 -19.86 -18.21
N VAL A 1087 26.18 -18.80 -19.00
CA VAL A 1087 25.21 -18.56 -20.06
C VAL A 1087 25.93 -18.48 -21.40
N GLY A 1088 25.29 -19.02 -22.43
CA GLY A 1088 25.72 -18.93 -23.82
C GLY A 1088 24.52 -18.69 -24.71
N PHE A 1089 24.75 -18.18 -25.91
CA PHE A 1089 23.69 -17.90 -26.87
C PHE A 1089 23.86 -18.73 -28.13
N GLU A 1090 22.76 -19.03 -28.80
CA GLU A 1090 22.76 -19.70 -30.09
C GLU A 1090 22.56 -18.68 -31.21
N LEU A 1091 23.38 -18.73 -32.25
CA LEU A 1091 23.22 -17.97 -33.48
C LEU A 1091 22.24 -18.65 -34.43
N CYS A 1092 21.67 -17.90 -35.38
CA CYS A 1092 20.74 -18.43 -36.38
C CYS A 1092 21.35 -19.51 -37.29
N ASP A 1093 22.67 -19.56 -37.42
CA ASP A 1093 23.40 -20.63 -38.13
C ASP A 1093 23.64 -21.89 -37.26
N GLY A 1094 23.15 -21.90 -36.02
CA GLY A 1094 23.26 -23.00 -35.07
C GLY A 1094 24.55 -23.02 -34.24
N ARG A 1095 25.49 -22.09 -34.47
CA ARG A 1095 26.70 -21.99 -33.63
C ARG A 1095 26.36 -21.49 -32.23
N LYS A 1096 27.02 -22.09 -31.23
CA LYS A 1096 26.96 -21.61 -29.84
C LYS A 1096 28.09 -20.63 -29.59
N ILE A 1097 27.78 -19.51 -28.94
CA ILE A 1097 28.74 -18.49 -28.51
C ILE A 1097 28.67 -18.33 -26.99
N SER A 1098 29.79 -17.98 -26.37
CA SER A 1098 29.83 -17.71 -24.93
C SER A 1098 29.18 -16.36 -24.63
N PHE A 1099 28.82 -16.13 -23.35
CA PHE A 1099 28.38 -14.80 -22.92
C PHE A 1099 29.44 -13.73 -23.17
N ASP A 1100 30.71 -14.02 -22.93
CA ASP A 1100 31.80 -13.06 -23.14
C ASP A 1100 31.97 -12.69 -24.61
N GLU A 1101 31.78 -13.65 -25.53
CA GLU A 1101 31.78 -13.38 -26.98
C GLU A 1101 30.58 -12.51 -27.36
N PHE A 1102 29.39 -12.86 -26.87
CA PHE A 1102 28.18 -12.05 -27.06
C PHE A 1102 28.36 -10.62 -26.52
N TYR A 1103 28.86 -10.48 -25.29
CA TYR A 1103 29.02 -9.20 -24.63
C TYR A 1103 30.15 -8.37 -25.28
N GLY A 1104 31.26 -8.99 -25.67
CA GLY A 1104 32.36 -8.33 -26.36
C GLY A 1104 32.01 -7.84 -27.77
N SER A 1105 31.10 -8.54 -28.46
CA SER A 1105 30.64 -8.21 -29.82
C SER A 1105 29.15 -7.86 -29.89
N TYR A 1106 28.61 -7.29 -28.80
CA TYR A 1106 27.18 -7.02 -28.59
C TYR A 1106 26.48 -6.37 -29.78
N GLU A 1107 27.03 -5.27 -30.31
CA GLU A 1107 26.45 -4.51 -31.43
C GLU A 1107 26.30 -5.33 -32.71
N LYS A 1108 27.19 -6.31 -32.94
CA LYS A 1108 27.16 -7.17 -34.12
C LYS A 1108 26.25 -8.38 -33.93
N LEU A 1109 26.16 -8.87 -32.70
CA LEU A 1109 25.52 -10.14 -32.38
C LEU A 1109 24.08 -9.99 -31.90
N ASN A 1110 23.71 -8.87 -31.25
CA ASN A 1110 22.36 -8.63 -30.73
C ASN A 1110 21.40 -8.14 -31.83
N SER A 1111 21.26 -8.95 -32.89
CA SER A 1111 20.33 -8.73 -34.00
C SER A 1111 19.40 -9.93 -34.15
N PRO A 1112 18.09 -9.74 -34.39
CA PRO A 1112 17.17 -10.85 -34.69
C PRO A 1112 17.55 -11.70 -35.91
N THR A 1113 18.41 -11.19 -36.80
CA THR A 1113 18.91 -11.94 -37.97
C THR A 1113 20.13 -12.81 -37.66
N VAL A 1114 20.83 -12.52 -36.56
CA VAL A 1114 22.09 -13.17 -36.17
C VAL A 1114 21.88 -14.06 -34.96
N LEU A 1115 21.17 -13.57 -33.94
CA LEU A 1115 20.87 -14.26 -32.70
C LEU A 1115 19.59 -15.07 -32.85
N SER A 1116 19.64 -16.36 -32.50
CA SER A 1116 18.45 -17.20 -32.48
C SER A 1116 17.59 -16.95 -31.23
N HIS A 1117 16.52 -17.72 -31.09
CA HIS A 1117 15.65 -17.71 -29.91
C HIS A 1117 16.15 -18.57 -28.75
N PHE A 1118 17.26 -19.29 -28.90
CA PHE A 1118 17.75 -20.22 -27.88
C PHE A 1118 18.88 -19.62 -27.03
N VAL A 1119 18.78 -19.82 -25.71
CA VAL A 1119 19.83 -19.56 -24.73
C VAL A 1119 20.25 -20.86 -24.07
N TYR A 1120 21.55 -21.03 -23.86
CA TYR A 1120 22.13 -22.12 -23.09
C TYR A 1120 22.41 -21.64 -21.69
N ILE A 1121 21.84 -22.29 -20.68
CA ILE A 1121 22.08 -21.98 -19.28
C ILE A 1121 22.64 -23.22 -18.61
N THR A 1122 23.91 -23.16 -18.22
CA THR A 1122 24.56 -24.15 -17.38
C THR A 1122 24.40 -23.73 -15.94
N ALA A 1123 23.53 -24.42 -15.21
CA ALA A 1123 23.22 -24.11 -13.82
C ALA A 1123 22.91 -25.39 -13.04
N TYR A 1124 22.77 -25.27 -11.72
CA TYR A 1124 22.17 -26.33 -10.93
C TYR A 1124 20.69 -26.46 -11.27
N THR A 1125 20.30 -27.71 -11.53
CA THR A 1125 18.95 -28.08 -11.91
C THR A 1125 18.42 -29.12 -10.95
N THR A 1126 17.11 -29.07 -10.71
CA THR A 1126 16.39 -30.09 -9.95
C THR A 1126 15.13 -30.51 -10.70
N VAL A 1127 14.72 -31.76 -10.51
CA VAL A 1127 13.45 -32.24 -11.03
C VAL A 1127 12.38 -31.97 -9.98
N ILE A 1128 11.38 -31.18 -10.36
CA ILE A 1128 10.23 -30.86 -9.51
C ILE A 1128 9.02 -31.66 -9.96
N ARG A 1129 8.15 -32.02 -9.02
CA ARG A 1129 6.84 -32.62 -9.31
C ARG A 1129 5.76 -31.56 -9.18
N VAL A 1130 5.16 -31.16 -10.29
CA VAL A 1130 3.98 -30.29 -10.28
C VAL A 1130 2.76 -31.13 -9.88
N ILE A 1131 2.13 -30.74 -8.77
CA ILE A 1131 1.05 -31.51 -8.14
C ILE A 1131 -0.34 -30.92 -8.38
N GLY A 1132 -0.41 -29.69 -8.90
CA GLY A 1132 -1.66 -29.04 -9.26
C GLY A 1132 -1.61 -27.52 -9.09
N ARG A 1133 -2.75 -26.88 -9.23
CA ARG A 1133 -2.92 -25.43 -9.16
C ARG A 1133 -3.76 -25.04 -7.95
N SER A 1134 -3.33 -24.00 -7.23
CA SER A 1134 -4.03 -23.42 -6.08
C SER A 1134 -4.26 -21.94 -6.35
N GLY A 1135 -5.47 -21.59 -6.80
CA GLY A 1135 -5.78 -20.23 -7.23
C GLY A 1135 -4.96 -19.79 -8.45
N SER A 1136 -4.15 -18.74 -8.29
CA SER A 1136 -3.30 -18.19 -9.36
C SER A 1136 -1.88 -18.79 -9.43
N ARG A 1137 -1.52 -19.70 -8.51
CA ARG A 1137 -0.17 -20.29 -8.43
C ARG A 1137 -0.20 -21.81 -8.61
N TYR A 1138 0.90 -22.37 -9.13
CA TYR A 1138 1.13 -23.82 -9.18
C TYR A 1138 1.88 -24.30 -7.97
N LYS A 1139 1.46 -25.45 -7.45
CA LYS A 1139 2.15 -26.16 -6.38
C LYS A 1139 3.12 -27.18 -6.97
N ALA A 1140 4.34 -27.19 -6.47
CA ALA A 1140 5.39 -28.13 -6.82
C ALA A 1140 6.06 -28.74 -5.58
N LYS A 1141 6.59 -29.95 -5.75
CA LYS A 1141 7.34 -30.67 -4.73
C LYS A 1141 8.75 -31.00 -5.22
N ILE A 1142 9.72 -30.95 -4.31
CA ILE A 1142 11.10 -31.42 -4.55
C ILE A 1142 11.40 -32.54 -3.57
N ASP A 1143 11.66 -33.73 -4.09
CA ASP A 1143 12.07 -34.87 -3.29
C ASP A 1143 13.54 -34.71 -2.87
N LEU A 1144 13.89 -34.87 -1.60
CA LEU A 1144 15.25 -34.78 -1.04
C LEU A 1144 15.80 -36.17 -0.66
N GLU A 1145 17.12 -36.30 -0.53
CA GLU A 1145 17.73 -37.51 0.03
C GLU A 1145 17.23 -37.78 1.46
N GLY A 1146 17.13 -39.07 1.83
CA GLY A 1146 16.66 -39.48 3.15
C GLY A 1146 15.14 -39.45 3.35
N GLY A 1147 14.36 -39.24 2.28
CA GLY A 1147 12.90 -39.20 2.37
C GLY A 1147 12.40 -37.90 2.99
N LEU A 1148 12.91 -36.76 2.55
CA LEU A 1148 12.35 -35.45 2.89
C LEU A 1148 11.79 -34.83 1.61
N TYR A 1149 10.90 -33.82 1.69
CA TYR A 1149 10.51 -33.04 0.52
C TYR A 1149 10.28 -31.57 0.85
N LEU A 1150 10.44 -30.71 -0.16
CA LEU A 1150 10.14 -29.28 -0.08
C LEU A 1150 8.89 -28.97 -0.88
N ASP A 1151 7.93 -28.28 -0.25
CA ASP A 1151 6.76 -27.70 -0.94
C ASP A 1151 7.08 -26.29 -1.41
N TRP A 1152 6.63 -25.95 -2.62
CA TRP A 1152 6.92 -24.68 -3.25
C TRP A 1152 5.82 -24.24 -4.21
N ASP A 1153 5.53 -22.94 -4.24
CA ASP A 1153 4.57 -22.33 -5.16
C ASP A 1153 5.28 -21.44 -6.19
N PHE A 1154 4.83 -21.50 -7.45
CA PHE A 1154 5.34 -20.63 -8.52
C PHE A 1154 4.23 -20.06 -9.40
N TYR A 1155 4.54 -18.96 -10.09
CA TYR A 1155 3.63 -18.30 -11.03
C TYR A 1155 3.82 -18.88 -12.44
N PRO A 1156 2.77 -19.38 -13.09
CA PRO A 1156 2.87 -19.88 -14.45
C PRO A 1156 2.91 -18.75 -15.47
N THR A 1157 3.67 -18.93 -16.55
CA THR A 1157 3.75 -17.97 -17.66
C THR A 1157 2.57 -18.09 -18.63
N SER A 1158 2.12 -19.32 -18.90
CA SER A 1158 1.09 -19.62 -19.89
C SER A 1158 -0.31 -19.76 -19.29
N ILE A 1159 -1.33 -19.32 -20.05
CA ILE A 1159 -2.75 -19.59 -19.72
C ILE A 1159 -3.07 -21.09 -19.80
N LYS A 1160 -2.33 -21.85 -20.59
CA LYS A 1160 -2.52 -23.30 -20.67
C LYS A 1160 -2.14 -23.93 -19.34
N ASP A 1161 -3.05 -24.70 -18.75
CA ASP A 1161 -2.74 -25.39 -17.50
C ASP A 1161 -1.58 -26.37 -17.70
N LEU A 1162 -0.67 -26.40 -16.73
CA LEU A 1162 0.45 -27.34 -16.70
C LEU A 1162 -0.06 -28.73 -16.29
N PRO A 1163 0.19 -29.78 -17.10
CA PRO A 1163 -0.08 -31.15 -16.70
C PRO A 1163 0.63 -31.51 -15.39
N ASN A 1164 -0.04 -32.29 -14.53
CA ASN A 1164 0.63 -32.90 -13.39
C ASN A 1164 1.73 -33.83 -13.91
N GLY A 1165 2.93 -33.70 -13.37
CA GLY A 1165 4.09 -34.41 -13.90
C GLY A 1165 5.41 -33.87 -13.38
N LEU A 1166 6.50 -34.40 -13.93
CA LEU A 1166 7.86 -33.97 -13.61
C LEU A 1166 8.28 -32.83 -14.54
N TYR A 1167 8.91 -31.81 -13.98
CA TYR A 1167 9.43 -30.65 -14.69
C TYR A 1167 10.85 -30.37 -14.23
N VAL A 1168 11.61 -29.63 -15.03
CA VAL A 1168 12.96 -29.19 -14.65
C VAL A 1168 12.87 -27.79 -14.07
N ALA A 1169 13.57 -27.54 -12.96
CA ALA A 1169 13.74 -26.21 -12.40
C ALA A 1169 15.22 -25.81 -12.43
N ILE A 1170 15.48 -24.59 -12.89
CA ILE A 1170 16.80 -23.95 -12.97
C ILE A 1170 16.93 -22.98 -11.80
N HIS A 1171 17.98 -23.14 -10.99
CA HIS A 1171 18.28 -22.21 -9.90
C HIS A 1171 19.20 -21.10 -10.41
N LEU A 1172 18.73 -19.86 -10.31
CA LEU A 1172 19.42 -18.68 -10.82
C LEU A 1172 20.25 -17.98 -9.74
N GLY A 1173 20.62 -18.67 -8.65
CA GLY A 1173 21.41 -18.14 -7.53
C GLY A 1173 22.38 -19.20 -6.97
N HIS A 1174 23.15 -18.82 -5.95
CA HIS A 1174 24.06 -19.72 -5.23
C HIS A 1174 23.27 -20.73 -4.42
N VAL A 1175 23.37 -21.98 -4.86
CA VAL A 1175 22.89 -23.14 -4.12
C VAL A 1175 24.08 -24.02 -3.79
N ASP A 1176 24.22 -24.34 -2.50
CA ASP A 1176 25.13 -25.38 -2.05
C ASP A 1176 24.38 -26.73 -2.15
N PRO A 1177 24.82 -27.67 -3.02
CA PRO A 1177 24.16 -28.97 -3.16
C PRO A 1177 24.16 -29.80 -1.87
N GLU A 1178 25.05 -29.47 -0.93
CA GLU A 1178 25.18 -30.12 0.38
C GLU A 1178 24.36 -29.42 1.48
N ASP A 1179 23.77 -28.24 1.21
CA ASP A 1179 22.95 -27.48 2.17
C ASP A 1179 21.60 -27.05 1.58
N ALA A 1180 20.57 -27.85 1.88
CA ALA A 1180 19.20 -27.55 1.45
C ALA A 1180 18.59 -26.29 2.07
N VAL A 1181 19.18 -25.69 3.13
CA VAL A 1181 18.74 -24.39 3.67
C VAL A 1181 19.03 -23.25 2.68
N GLY A 1182 20.11 -23.38 1.90
CA GLY A 1182 20.54 -22.35 0.93
C GLY A 1182 19.54 -22.12 -0.22
N LEU A 1183 18.56 -23.01 -0.41
CA LEU A 1183 17.51 -22.82 -1.41
C LEU A 1183 16.51 -21.72 -1.07
N ILE A 1184 16.30 -21.42 0.22
CA ILE A 1184 15.30 -20.45 0.66
C ILE A 1184 15.67 -19.07 0.12
N GLY A 1185 14.74 -18.41 -0.55
CA GLY A 1185 14.98 -17.12 -1.19
C GLY A 1185 15.76 -17.19 -2.53
N THR A 1186 16.08 -18.39 -3.03
CA THR A 1186 16.74 -18.53 -4.34
C THR A 1186 15.75 -18.34 -5.50
N PRO A 1187 16.06 -17.48 -6.50
CA PRO A 1187 15.24 -17.32 -7.69
C PRO A 1187 15.25 -18.59 -8.53
N THR A 1188 14.07 -19.10 -8.88
CA THR A 1188 13.94 -20.39 -9.56
C THR A 1188 13.03 -20.32 -10.77
N LEU A 1189 13.56 -20.76 -11.91
CA LEU A 1189 12.89 -20.78 -13.20
C LEU A 1189 12.42 -22.21 -13.51
N VAL A 1190 11.14 -22.41 -13.78
CA VAL A 1190 10.61 -23.73 -14.18
C VAL A 1190 10.61 -23.83 -15.70
N VAL A 1191 11.18 -24.91 -16.24
CA VAL A 1191 11.37 -25.17 -17.67
C VAL A 1191 10.95 -26.60 -18.03
N GLY A 1192 10.01 -26.73 -18.98
CA GLY A 1192 9.60 -27.97 -19.68
C GLY A 1192 9.24 -29.22 -18.85
N SER A 1193 8.43 -30.13 -19.42
CA SER A 1193 8.09 -31.42 -18.80
C SER A 1193 9.14 -32.50 -19.09
N VAL A 1194 9.45 -33.35 -18.12
CA VAL A 1194 10.28 -34.56 -18.28
C VAL A 1194 9.38 -35.71 -18.72
N GLY A 1195 9.54 -36.21 -19.95
CA GLY A 1195 8.79 -37.36 -20.49
C GLY A 1195 9.66 -38.61 -20.62
N ASP A 1196 9.04 -39.80 -20.65
CA ASP A 1196 9.72 -41.13 -20.72
C ASP A 1196 10.60 -41.35 -21.99
N LYS A 1197 10.56 -40.42 -22.97
CA LYS A 1197 11.36 -40.45 -24.20
C LYS A 1197 12.09 -39.14 -24.53
N VAL A 1198 11.97 -38.13 -23.68
CA VAL A 1198 12.57 -36.80 -23.90
C VAL A 1198 13.83 -36.74 -23.07
N SER A 1199 15.00 -36.72 -23.71
CA SER A 1199 16.23 -36.53 -22.96
C SER A 1199 16.27 -35.08 -22.49
N ILE A 1200 16.90 -34.81 -21.34
CA ILE A 1200 17.19 -33.45 -20.83
C ILE A 1200 17.87 -32.54 -21.88
N ARG A 1201 18.40 -33.10 -22.98
CA ARG A 1201 19.00 -32.37 -24.10
C ARG A 1201 17.99 -31.82 -25.12
N ASP A 1202 16.69 -32.06 -24.94
CA ASP A 1202 15.63 -31.59 -25.84
C ASP A 1202 15.16 -30.16 -25.50
N ARG A 1203 14.52 -29.50 -26.47
CA ARG A 1203 14.12 -28.08 -26.42
C ARG A 1203 13.20 -27.81 -25.22
N MET A 1204 13.59 -26.92 -24.32
CA MET A 1204 12.79 -26.51 -23.16
C MET A 1204 12.12 -25.15 -23.39
N GLU A 1205 10.92 -24.96 -22.82
CA GLU A 1205 10.20 -23.68 -22.77
C GLU A 1205 10.07 -23.22 -21.31
N ARG A 1206 10.16 -21.91 -21.06
CA ARG A 1206 9.85 -21.32 -19.75
C ARG A 1206 8.37 -21.49 -19.41
N VAL A 1207 8.06 -22.21 -18.34
CA VAL A 1207 6.68 -22.46 -17.89
C VAL A 1207 6.29 -21.71 -16.63
N GLY A 1208 7.25 -21.24 -15.85
CA GLY A 1208 6.96 -20.49 -14.63
C GLY A 1208 8.18 -19.92 -13.93
N PHE A 1209 7.93 -19.09 -12.93
CA PHE A 1209 8.96 -18.46 -12.09
C PHE A 1209 8.44 -18.26 -10.66
N GLY A 1210 9.33 -18.43 -9.68
CA GLY A 1210 9.00 -18.21 -8.28
C GLY A 1210 10.22 -18.27 -7.36
N TRP A 1211 9.94 -18.21 -6.07
CA TRP A 1211 10.94 -18.16 -4.99
C TRP A 1211 10.62 -19.21 -3.94
N PHE A 1212 11.63 -19.91 -3.44
CA PHE A 1212 11.40 -20.86 -2.35
C PHE A 1212 11.07 -20.11 -1.06
N HIS A 1213 9.89 -20.40 -0.52
CA HIS A 1213 9.46 -19.95 0.80
C HIS A 1213 9.72 -21.09 1.80
N ALA A 1214 10.12 -20.75 3.02
CA ALA A 1214 10.54 -21.73 4.01
C ALA A 1214 9.35 -22.49 4.62
N ASP A 1215 9.10 -23.71 4.12
CA ASP A 1215 8.37 -24.77 4.83
C ASP A 1215 8.97 -26.14 4.44
N VAL A 1216 9.70 -26.80 5.36
CA VAL A 1216 10.33 -28.11 5.13
C VAL A 1216 9.49 -29.21 5.77
N LEU A 1217 9.16 -30.28 5.02
CA LEU A 1217 8.27 -31.36 5.44
C LEU A 1217 8.98 -32.73 5.30
N GLU A 1218 8.87 -33.62 6.30
CA GLU A 1218 9.45 -34.99 6.22
C GLU A 1218 8.53 -35.97 5.46
N TYR A 1219 9.06 -36.94 4.70
CA TYR A 1219 8.26 -38.12 4.32
C TYR A 1219 8.01 -38.93 5.59
N SER A 1220 6.75 -39.22 5.89
CA SER A 1220 6.43 -40.41 6.65
C SER A 1220 6.85 -41.63 5.80
N ARG A 1221 7.86 -42.40 6.23
CA ARG A 1221 8.10 -43.74 5.67
C ARG A 1221 8.12 -44.83 6.71
N GLU A 1222 7.34 -45.83 6.34
CA GLU A 1222 6.98 -47.04 6.99
C GLU A 1222 7.94 -48.19 6.62
N LYS A 1223 8.33 -48.99 7.63
CA LYS A 1223 8.94 -50.35 7.59
C LYS A 1223 10.28 -50.60 6.87
N VAL A 1224 11.36 -50.79 7.64
CA VAL A 1224 12.25 -52.00 7.70
C VAL A 1224 12.87 -52.07 9.13
N GLY A 1225 12.99 -53.27 9.69
CA GLY A 1225 13.07 -53.56 11.14
C GLY A 1225 14.38 -53.30 11.91
N GLN A 1226 14.20 -53.34 13.24
CA GLN A 1226 15.17 -53.56 14.34
C GLN A 1226 16.45 -52.71 14.38
N ASN A 1227 16.42 -51.58 15.09
CA ASN A 1227 16.91 -51.41 16.47
C ASN A 1227 16.86 -49.94 16.89
N ASN A 1228 16.72 -49.72 18.19
CA ASN A 1228 16.52 -48.45 18.88
C ASN A 1228 17.64 -47.41 18.61
N ASP A 1229 17.28 -46.16 18.28
CA ASP A 1229 17.46 -44.98 19.14
C ASP A 1229 17.28 -43.60 18.44
N SER A 1230 16.43 -42.76 19.07
CA SER A 1230 16.49 -41.28 19.26
C SER A 1230 15.91 -40.22 18.27
N ALA A 1231 15.18 -39.26 18.88
CA ALA A 1231 15.13 -37.79 18.69
C ALA A 1231 14.01 -37.07 17.89
N SER A 1232 13.15 -36.31 18.63
CA SER A 1232 12.37 -35.16 18.15
C SER A 1232 13.04 -33.84 18.57
N LEU A 1233 13.36 -32.94 17.64
CA LEU A 1233 13.97 -31.64 17.92
C LEU A 1233 12.94 -30.50 17.79
N THR A 1234 12.80 -29.70 18.84
CA THR A 1234 12.07 -28.41 18.86
C THR A 1234 13.07 -27.27 18.72
N GLY A 1235 12.95 -26.42 17.69
CA GLY A 1235 13.78 -25.21 17.55
C GLY A 1235 15.27 -25.52 17.37
N SER A 1236 16.01 -24.68 16.64
CA SER A 1236 17.47 -24.78 16.41
C SER A 1236 18.06 -26.12 15.89
N GLY A 1237 17.25 -27.17 15.71
CA GLY A 1237 17.66 -28.56 15.45
C GLY A 1237 17.22 -29.14 14.11
N THR A 1238 16.34 -28.48 13.36
CA THR A 1238 16.03 -28.80 11.95
C THR A 1238 17.10 -28.26 10.99
N LEU A 1239 17.69 -27.09 11.28
CA LEU A 1239 18.82 -26.55 10.51
C LEU A 1239 20.03 -27.50 10.44
N PRO A 1240 20.46 -28.18 11.53
CA PRO A 1240 21.52 -29.19 11.49
C PRO A 1240 21.22 -30.42 10.64
N LYS A 1241 19.95 -30.83 10.47
CA LYS A 1241 19.56 -31.95 9.59
C LYS A 1241 19.48 -31.54 8.12
N LEU A 1242 18.97 -30.33 7.81
CA LEU A 1242 19.03 -29.74 6.47
C LEU A 1242 20.46 -29.46 6.00
N LYS A 1243 21.36 -29.00 6.90
CA LYS A 1243 22.80 -28.85 6.65
C LYS A 1243 23.53 -30.16 6.27
N ARG A 1244 22.82 -31.30 6.30
CA ARG A 1244 23.36 -32.64 6.00
C ARG A 1244 22.55 -33.41 4.95
N SER A 1245 21.46 -32.85 4.42
CA SER A 1245 20.64 -33.52 3.39
C SER A 1245 21.04 -33.00 2.02
N LYS A 1246 21.53 -33.88 1.13
CA LYS A 1246 21.89 -33.47 -0.23
C LYS A 1246 20.64 -33.20 -1.05
N LEU A 1247 20.73 -32.15 -1.85
CA LEU A 1247 19.79 -31.90 -2.92
C LEU A 1247 20.10 -32.83 -4.10
N PRO A 1248 19.09 -33.47 -4.74
CA PRO A 1248 19.29 -34.21 -5.99
C PRO A 1248 19.47 -33.23 -7.15
N MET A 1249 20.53 -32.43 -7.05
CA MET A 1249 20.90 -31.43 -8.02
C MET A 1249 21.99 -31.96 -8.91
N SER A 1250 21.90 -31.61 -10.18
CA SER A 1250 23.00 -31.78 -11.10
C SER A 1250 23.21 -30.49 -11.86
N CYS A 1251 24.48 -30.13 -12.05
CA CYS A 1251 24.84 -29.04 -12.92
C CYS A 1251 24.68 -29.55 -14.37
N GLN A 1252 23.75 -28.93 -15.09
CA GLN A 1252 23.39 -29.32 -16.45
C GLN A 1252 23.29 -28.09 -17.34
N GLU A 1253 23.65 -28.26 -18.62
CA GLU A 1253 23.39 -27.25 -19.65
C GLU A 1253 21.96 -27.44 -20.20
N ILE A 1254 21.12 -26.42 -20.03
CA ILE A 1254 19.75 -26.40 -20.55
C ILE A 1254 19.68 -25.49 -21.77
N ARG A 1255 19.11 -26.02 -22.86
CA ARG A 1255 18.75 -25.24 -24.06
C ARG A 1255 17.32 -24.75 -23.96
N LEU A 1256 17.13 -23.46 -23.70
CA LEU A 1256 15.85 -22.81 -23.44
C LEU A 1256 15.47 -21.87 -24.61
N GLY A 1257 14.26 -21.99 -25.18
CA GLY A 1257 13.82 -21.18 -26.32
C GLY A 1257 12.31 -20.98 -26.42
#